data_AF-A0A5E4NFD7-F1
#
_entry.id   AF-A0A5E4NFD7-F1
#
_cell.length_a   1.000
_cell.length_b   1.000
_cell.length_c   1.000
_cell.angle_alpha   90.00
_cell.angle_beta   90.00
_cell.angle_gamma   90.00
#
_symmetry.space_group_name_H-M   'P 1'
#
loop_
_entity.id
_entity.type
_entity.pdbx_description
1 polymer ?
#
loop_
_entity_poly.entity_id
_entity_poly.type
_entity_poly.pdbx_seq_one_letter_code
_entity_poly.pdbx_strand_id
1 'polypeptide(L)'
;MDKKDIELDLDDNILNQILRTETDLRDYSQQIEYALKNHENLAVDKYIKSGEHLVTLHKQLNDCENLLENTESVLFTFQEELQNITNEITRLQQRSIFMAQQLCNRQSVKGLMHQFIEDVIVSETLISVINSYSVTDDKFSTHLSILNYKILFVDEQNFKDIKSQNDVKDVIEKLKITAITKIRHFIIEQINKFKKPTTNYHIPQNTLFEYKFLFEFLLNHDSISAHEIFNDYVDTLSKVYYTYFKSYLSYLQKLQFEEAATKDDLLAVEDPTSRTLFQKSIKKNTVFTIGNRASVLNEIDSSIIIPHQNNLTNLSFETIFRSVQYALVDNACREYKFDCEFFKVDQPTAQGLFSQIMGKTLSLLIKHLESFVENCYDALALFLCGQLCIRYQTLCQNRLVPVLAQYWDTMLAMIGTRFRFILKRHIQSVKDYDISKFNKEKKPHFIMRRYAELVSAIVSFSENNKCESELICNLTEEVLAFVLRLATMFSTRKDRLIFLINNYDLVLRILMERVRDSTFEVDRFKEELSARSKDYVDEVLHVYFGGMMEFVTDAENGRDTDVESRQLGLAKTFTSTWKMSLEEINKDILPSFPNLTTGASLLQLAFSQLIDYYHRFQKALLAPNKAQLPNIHVIMIEIKKYKTNY
;
A
#
# COMPACT_ATOMS: atom_id res chain seq x y z
N MET A 1 14.57 91.96 -94.27
CA MET A 1 14.49 93.36 -94.72
C MET A 1 15.26 93.49 -96.03
N ASP A 2 14.51 93.86 -97.07
CA ASP A 2 14.79 94.57 -98.33
C ASP A 2 16.04 94.40 -99.22
N LYS A 3 15.70 94.46 -100.52
CA LYS A 3 16.44 94.36 -101.80
C LYS A 3 17.33 95.56 -102.14
N LYS A 4 18.24 95.39 -103.11
CA LYS A 4 18.36 96.24 -104.35
C LYS A 4 19.42 95.73 -105.37
N ASP A 5 18.95 95.20 -106.50
CA ASP A 5 18.96 95.76 -107.87
C ASP A 5 20.23 96.31 -108.59
N ILE A 6 20.47 95.75 -109.80
CA ILE A 6 20.62 96.38 -111.15
C ILE A 6 21.97 96.26 -111.94
N GLU A 7 21.81 95.57 -113.08
CA GLU A 7 22.27 95.70 -114.50
C GLU A 7 23.70 96.06 -114.96
N LEU A 8 24.03 95.38 -116.07
CA LEU A 8 25.18 95.48 -116.97
C LEU A 8 25.06 96.67 -117.96
N ASP A 9 26.19 97.08 -118.52
CA ASP A 9 26.27 97.66 -119.88
C ASP A 9 27.55 97.18 -120.58
N LEU A 10 27.43 96.85 -121.87
CA LEU A 10 28.44 96.31 -122.80
C LEU A 10 28.62 97.34 -123.95
N ASP A 11 29.76 97.39 -124.65
CA ASP A 11 29.78 98.12 -125.94
C ASP A 11 30.85 97.71 -126.99
N ASP A 12 30.33 97.20 -128.12
CA ASP A 12 30.45 97.64 -129.52
C ASP A 12 31.79 97.79 -130.27
N ASN A 13 32.96 97.88 -129.63
CA ASN A 13 34.21 98.10 -130.39
C ASN A 13 34.70 96.88 -131.20
N ILE A 14 34.23 95.68 -130.83
CA ILE A 14 34.79 94.41 -131.34
C ILE A 14 34.26 94.08 -132.73
N LEU A 15 33.00 94.44 -133.02
CA LEU A 15 32.32 94.04 -134.25
C LEU A 15 32.99 94.61 -135.51
N ASN A 16 33.56 95.81 -135.41
CA ASN A 16 34.16 96.51 -136.55
C ASN A 16 35.53 95.95 -136.98
N GLN A 17 36.22 95.22 -136.11
CA GLN A 17 37.53 94.66 -136.42
C GLN A 17 37.43 93.34 -137.19
N ILE A 18 36.34 92.60 -137.00
CA ILE A 18 36.10 91.28 -137.62
C ILE A 18 35.99 91.39 -139.15
N LEU A 19 35.50 92.52 -139.66
CA LEU A 19 35.21 92.71 -141.09
C LEU A 19 36.44 93.05 -141.96
N ARG A 20 37.60 93.41 -141.38
CA ARG A 20 38.74 93.94 -142.17
C ARG A 20 39.95 93.01 -142.28
N THR A 21 40.03 92.01 -141.43
CA THR A 21 41.08 90.99 -141.52
C THR A 21 40.41 89.70 -141.99
N GLU A 22 40.84 89.16 -143.14
CA GLU A 22 40.50 87.80 -143.63
C GLU A 22 41.08 86.74 -142.67
N THR A 23 40.67 86.82 -141.41
CA THR A 23 41.16 86.02 -140.28
C THR A 23 39.96 85.40 -139.60
N ASP A 24 40.02 84.08 -139.43
CA ASP A 24 38.94 83.21 -139.01
C ASP A 24 38.42 83.52 -137.59
N LEU A 25 37.08 83.54 -137.45
CA LEU A 25 36.32 83.77 -136.21
C LEU A 25 36.63 82.74 -135.10
N ARG A 26 37.23 81.60 -135.44
CA ARG A 26 37.56 80.52 -134.48
C ARG A 26 38.83 80.78 -133.66
N ASP A 27 39.85 81.43 -134.22
CA ASP A 27 41.08 81.78 -133.47
C ASP A 27 40.83 82.92 -132.47
N TYR A 28 39.88 83.81 -132.77
CA TYR A 28 39.53 84.92 -131.88
C TYR A 28 38.74 84.48 -130.64
N SER A 29 37.82 83.51 -130.77
CA SER A 29 37.09 82.94 -129.63
C SER A 29 38.03 82.23 -128.63
N GLN A 30 39.09 81.57 -129.12
CA GLN A 30 40.06 80.91 -128.24
C GLN A 30 40.90 81.92 -127.43
N GLN A 31 41.17 83.11 -127.98
CA GLN A 31 41.86 84.17 -127.24
C GLN A 31 40.99 84.77 -126.13
N ILE A 32 39.68 84.93 -126.36
CA ILE A 32 38.77 85.47 -125.32
C ILE A 32 38.57 84.48 -124.17
N GLU A 33 38.44 83.18 -124.44
CA GLU A 33 38.39 82.16 -123.38
C GLU A 33 39.67 82.15 -122.52
N TYR A 34 40.83 82.39 -123.12
CA TYR A 34 42.09 82.49 -122.37
C TYR A 34 42.14 83.73 -121.46
N ALA A 35 41.61 84.87 -121.93
CA ALA A 35 41.55 86.11 -121.15
C ALA A 35 40.56 86.02 -119.97
N LEU A 36 39.38 85.40 -120.19
CA LEU A 36 38.36 85.23 -119.14
C LEU A 36 38.89 84.37 -117.98
N LYS A 37 39.60 83.30 -118.33
CA LYS A 37 40.16 82.34 -117.36
C LYS A 37 41.25 82.96 -116.47
N ASN A 38 42.01 83.93 -116.98
CA ASN A 38 43.01 84.64 -116.20
C ASN A 38 42.40 85.62 -115.17
N HIS A 39 41.25 86.22 -115.48
CA HIS A 39 40.58 87.15 -114.58
C HIS A 39 39.87 86.46 -113.40
N GLU A 40 39.23 85.31 -113.63
CA GLU A 40 38.67 84.48 -112.55
C GLU A 40 39.76 84.07 -111.54
N ASN A 41 40.94 83.68 -112.03
CA ASN A 41 42.05 83.26 -111.17
C ASN A 41 42.49 84.37 -110.19
N LEU A 42 42.47 85.63 -110.59
CA LEU A 42 42.85 86.77 -109.75
C LEU A 42 41.83 87.09 -108.65
N ALA A 43 40.53 86.94 -108.93
CA ALA A 43 39.47 87.20 -107.94
C ALA A 43 39.43 86.10 -106.86
N VAL A 44 39.62 84.85 -107.28
CA VAL A 44 39.78 83.69 -106.39
C VAL A 44 40.96 83.90 -105.44
N ASP A 45 42.10 84.40 -105.93
CA ASP A 45 43.30 84.65 -105.11
C ASP A 45 43.06 85.68 -103.97
N LYS A 46 42.15 86.65 -104.20
CA LYS A 46 41.83 87.68 -103.21
C LYS A 46 40.89 87.17 -102.10
N TYR A 47 39.91 86.34 -102.44
CA TYR A 47 39.04 85.67 -101.45
C TYR A 47 39.80 84.61 -100.63
N ILE A 48 40.74 83.91 -101.26
CA ILE A 48 41.63 82.96 -100.57
C ILE A 48 42.42 83.66 -99.46
N LYS A 49 42.97 84.86 -99.72
CA LYS A 49 43.75 85.61 -98.73
C LYS A 49 42.94 86.11 -97.53
N SER A 50 41.64 86.31 -97.66
CA SER A 50 40.78 86.80 -96.55
C SER A 50 40.09 85.66 -95.76
N GLY A 51 40.15 84.42 -96.26
CA GLY A 51 39.54 83.25 -95.62
C GLY A 51 40.21 82.83 -94.31
N GLU A 52 41.54 82.98 -94.18
CA GLU A 52 42.29 82.44 -93.03
C GLU A 52 41.85 83.05 -91.68
N HIS A 53 41.59 84.36 -91.62
CA HIS A 53 41.17 84.99 -90.35
C HIS A 53 39.75 84.62 -89.94
N LEU A 54 38.82 84.53 -90.89
CA LEU A 54 37.43 84.17 -90.60
C LEU A 54 37.32 82.70 -90.14
N VAL A 55 38.14 81.83 -90.75
CA VAL A 55 38.28 80.43 -90.34
C VAL A 55 38.81 80.33 -88.91
N THR A 56 39.74 81.20 -88.51
CA THR A 56 40.35 81.13 -87.16
C THR A 56 39.37 81.49 -86.04
N LEU A 57 38.54 82.52 -86.21
CA LEU A 57 37.55 82.92 -85.19
C LEU A 57 36.41 81.89 -85.09
N HIS A 58 35.93 81.41 -86.23
CA HIS A 58 34.90 80.36 -86.24
C HIS A 58 35.41 79.09 -85.56
N LYS A 59 36.71 78.77 -85.71
CA LYS A 59 37.36 77.67 -85.01
C LYS A 59 37.31 77.83 -83.48
N GLN A 60 37.66 79.01 -82.95
CA GLN A 60 37.65 79.23 -81.49
C GLN A 60 36.25 79.20 -80.86
N LEU A 61 35.24 79.75 -81.56
CA LEU A 61 33.87 79.73 -81.05
C LEU A 61 33.31 78.30 -81.05
N ASN A 62 33.59 77.56 -82.13
CA ASN A 62 33.27 76.14 -82.21
C ASN A 62 34.00 75.34 -81.12
N ASP A 63 35.24 75.68 -80.78
CA ASP A 63 35.99 75.04 -79.69
C ASP A 63 35.34 75.28 -78.31
N CYS A 64 34.79 76.47 -78.03
CA CYS A 64 34.07 76.74 -76.78
C CYS A 64 32.70 76.05 -76.71
N GLU A 65 31.93 76.04 -77.81
CA GLU A 65 30.67 75.29 -77.88
C GLU A 65 30.92 73.79 -77.68
N ASN A 66 31.94 73.25 -78.33
CA ASN A 66 32.37 71.86 -78.13
C ASN A 66 32.75 71.58 -76.67
N LEU A 67 33.45 72.49 -75.99
CA LEU A 67 33.80 72.32 -74.56
C LEU A 67 32.55 72.31 -73.66
N LEU A 68 31.57 73.17 -73.93
CA LEU A 68 30.35 73.23 -73.14
C LEU A 68 29.50 71.96 -73.36
N GLU A 69 29.34 71.55 -74.61
CA GLU A 69 28.66 70.31 -75.01
C GLU A 69 29.35 69.08 -74.35
N ASN A 70 30.68 69.07 -74.29
CA ASN A 70 31.42 68.04 -73.57
C ASN A 70 31.12 68.03 -72.06
N THR A 71 31.05 69.21 -71.40
CA THR A 71 30.73 69.25 -69.96
C THR A 71 29.30 68.84 -69.65
N GLU A 72 28.34 69.24 -70.49
CA GLU A 72 26.95 68.81 -70.36
C GLU A 72 26.82 67.31 -70.59
N SER A 73 27.50 66.77 -71.61
CA SER A 73 27.57 65.35 -71.88
C SER A 73 28.15 64.57 -70.69
N VAL A 74 29.25 65.04 -70.08
CA VAL A 74 29.83 64.39 -68.89
C VAL A 74 28.88 64.41 -67.69
N LEU A 75 28.16 65.51 -67.45
CA LEU A 75 27.20 65.58 -66.34
C LEU A 75 25.98 64.68 -66.55
N PHE A 76 25.44 64.63 -67.77
CA PHE A 76 24.37 63.68 -68.12
C PHE A 76 24.84 62.23 -67.97
N THR A 77 26.04 61.92 -68.44
CA THR A 77 26.64 60.58 -68.28
C THR A 77 26.79 60.23 -66.79
N PHE A 78 27.28 61.16 -65.96
CA PHE A 78 27.44 60.92 -64.52
C PHE A 78 26.10 60.75 -63.79
N GLN A 79 25.08 61.51 -64.18
CA GLN A 79 23.72 61.36 -63.65
C GLN A 79 23.13 59.99 -64.03
N GLU A 80 23.32 59.56 -65.27
CA GLU A 80 22.88 58.25 -65.75
C GLU A 80 23.61 57.12 -65.00
N GLU A 81 24.93 57.24 -64.81
CA GLU A 81 25.73 56.30 -64.03
C GLU A 81 25.26 56.21 -62.57
N LEU A 82 24.98 57.32 -61.90
CA LEU A 82 24.45 57.32 -60.53
C LEU A 82 23.06 56.66 -60.44
N GLN A 83 22.20 56.91 -61.41
CA GLN A 83 20.88 56.28 -61.47
C GLN A 83 21.01 54.78 -61.71
N ASN A 84 21.92 54.36 -62.59
CA ASN A 84 22.22 52.96 -62.85
C ASN A 84 22.78 52.26 -61.61
N ILE A 85 23.74 52.87 -60.90
CA ILE A 85 24.30 52.33 -59.65
C ILE A 85 23.21 52.24 -58.57
N THR A 86 22.37 53.26 -58.42
CA THR A 86 21.30 53.25 -57.41
C THR A 86 20.26 52.16 -57.69
N ASN A 87 19.90 51.98 -58.97
CA ASN A 87 19.02 50.90 -59.41
C ASN A 87 19.66 49.52 -59.18
N GLU A 88 20.97 49.37 -59.45
CA GLU A 88 21.71 48.14 -59.15
C GLU A 88 21.78 47.85 -57.66
N ILE A 89 22.08 48.83 -56.80
CA ILE A 89 22.11 48.67 -55.34
C ILE A 89 20.74 48.24 -54.83
N THR A 90 19.67 48.88 -55.30
CA THR A 90 18.29 48.52 -54.93
C THR A 90 17.95 47.10 -55.38
N ARG A 91 18.35 46.73 -56.61
CA ARG A 91 18.17 45.38 -57.15
C ARG A 91 18.96 44.34 -56.35
N LEU A 92 20.20 44.63 -55.99
CA LEU A 92 21.05 43.78 -55.16
C LEU A 92 20.47 43.60 -53.76
N GLN A 93 19.95 44.67 -53.16
CA GLN A 93 19.32 44.64 -51.84
C GLN A 93 18.04 43.79 -51.85
N GLN A 94 17.16 43.98 -52.84
CA GLN A 94 15.97 43.16 -53.03
C GLN A 94 16.33 41.69 -53.24
N ARG A 95 17.36 41.42 -54.04
CA ARG A 95 17.85 40.06 -54.29
C ARG A 95 18.46 39.43 -53.04
N SER A 96 19.16 40.19 -52.21
CA SER A 96 19.70 39.71 -50.92
C SER A 96 18.59 39.31 -49.96
N ILE A 97 17.55 40.14 -49.81
CA ILE A 97 16.37 39.83 -48.96
C ILE A 97 15.66 38.57 -49.46
N PHE A 98 15.45 38.47 -50.77
CA PHE A 98 14.84 37.29 -51.39
C PHE A 98 15.68 36.02 -51.16
N MET A 99 17.00 36.10 -51.32
CA MET A 99 17.91 34.98 -51.06
C MET A 99 17.93 34.59 -49.58
N ALA A 100 17.89 35.56 -48.67
CA ALA A 100 17.81 35.30 -47.22
C ALA A 100 16.50 34.58 -46.86
N GLN A 101 15.38 35.00 -47.44
CA GLN A 101 14.10 34.33 -47.23
C GLN A 101 14.09 32.90 -47.80
N GLN A 102 14.67 32.68 -48.99
CA GLN A 102 14.85 31.34 -49.55
C GLN A 102 15.73 30.46 -48.67
N LEU A 103 16.83 31.00 -48.13
CA LEU A 103 17.73 30.28 -47.23
C LEU A 103 16.97 29.84 -45.97
N CYS A 104 16.26 30.77 -45.33
CA CYS A 104 15.51 30.50 -44.10
C CYS A 104 14.45 29.41 -44.34
N ASN A 105 13.67 29.51 -45.43
CA ASN A 105 12.68 28.50 -45.79
C ASN A 105 13.32 27.12 -46.04
N ARG A 106 14.46 27.06 -46.74
CA ARG A 106 15.19 25.81 -46.98
C ARG A 106 15.76 25.21 -45.70
N GLN A 107 16.25 26.03 -44.77
CA GLN A 107 16.75 25.55 -43.48
C GLN A 107 15.62 24.95 -42.63
N SER A 108 14.46 25.59 -42.58
CA SER A 108 13.28 25.06 -41.87
C SER A 108 12.83 23.72 -42.45
N VAL A 109 12.72 23.62 -43.78
CA VAL A 109 12.34 22.36 -44.46
C VAL A 109 13.41 21.28 -44.26
N LYS A 110 14.70 21.64 -44.32
CA LYS A 110 15.80 20.70 -44.07
C LYS A 110 15.71 20.09 -42.67
N GLY A 111 15.39 20.88 -41.64
CA GLY A 111 15.21 20.37 -40.28
C GLY A 111 14.12 19.31 -40.19
N LEU A 112 12.93 19.62 -40.73
CA LEU A 112 11.80 18.70 -40.74
C LEU A 112 12.06 17.44 -41.58
N MET A 113 12.68 17.57 -42.76
CA MET A 113 13.04 16.41 -43.59
C MET A 113 14.10 15.54 -42.93
N HIS A 114 15.09 16.14 -42.26
CA HIS A 114 16.14 15.39 -41.57
C HIS A 114 15.57 14.55 -40.43
N GLN A 115 14.72 15.15 -39.59
CA GLN A 115 14.03 14.43 -38.52
C GLN A 115 13.18 13.27 -39.06
N PHE A 116 12.38 13.51 -40.11
CA PHE A 116 11.60 12.46 -40.75
C PHE A 116 12.47 11.32 -41.30
N ILE A 117 13.62 11.65 -41.91
CA ILE A 117 14.55 10.64 -42.42
C ILE A 117 15.14 9.82 -41.27
N GLU A 118 15.56 10.44 -40.16
CA GLU A 118 16.08 9.72 -38.99
C GLU A 118 15.03 8.80 -38.35
N ASP A 119 13.77 9.25 -38.31
CA ASP A 119 12.66 8.47 -37.76
C ASP A 119 12.34 7.25 -38.64
N VAL A 120 12.38 7.40 -39.98
CA VAL A 120 12.09 6.31 -40.94
C VAL A 120 13.28 5.38 -41.18
N ILE A 121 14.54 5.86 -41.12
CA ILE A 121 15.71 5.02 -41.45
C ILE A 121 15.88 3.87 -40.46
N VAL A 122 16.09 2.67 -40.99
CA VAL A 122 16.50 1.50 -40.21
C VAL A 122 17.99 1.32 -40.42
N SER A 123 18.79 1.49 -39.36
CA SER A 123 20.25 1.32 -39.46
C SER A 123 20.63 -0.16 -39.59
N GLU A 124 21.73 -0.45 -40.28
CA GLU A 124 22.28 -1.81 -40.34
C GLU A 124 22.69 -2.32 -38.95
N THR A 125 23.09 -1.42 -38.06
CA THR A 125 23.38 -1.74 -36.66
C THR A 125 22.13 -2.27 -35.96
N LEU A 126 20.96 -1.65 -36.14
CA LEU A 126 19.68 -2.10 -35.57
C LEU A 126 19.31 -3.51 -36.08
N ILE A 127 19.47 -3.75 -37.38
CA ILE A 127 19.22 -5.05 -37.98
C ILE A 127 20.15 -6.13 -37.40
N SER A 128 21.46 -5.84 -37.34
CA SER A 128 22.46 -6.79 -36.82
C SER A 128 22.25 -7.09 -35.34
N VAL A 129 21.91 -6.09 -34.52
CA VAL A 129 21.71 -6.28 -33.08
C VAL A 129 20.49 -7.15 -32.82
N ILE A 130 19.36 -6.85 -33.45
CA ILE A 130 18.12 -7.63 -33.25
C ILE A 130 18.26 -9.06 -33.77
N ASN A 131 18.96 -9.27 -34.88
CA ASN A 131 19.14 -10.60 -35.46
C ASN A 131 20.20 -11.45 -34.75
N SER A 132 21.32 -10.86 -34.32
CA SER A 132 22.47 -11.63 -33.86
C SER A 132 22.63 -11.69 -32.33
N TYR A 133 22.20 -10.65 -31.61
CA TYR A 133 22.42 -10.60 -30.16
C TYR A 133 21.35 -11.38 -29.39
N SER A 134 21.72 -11.84 -28.20
CA SER A 134 20.82 -12.51 -27.25
C SER A 134 19.91 -11.49 -26.55
N VAL A 135 18.72 -11.94 -26.16
CA VAL A 135 17.72 -11.13 -25.45
C VAL A 135 18.22 -10.60 -24.10
N THR A 136 19.20 -11.27 -23.49
CA THR A 136 19.82 -10.89 -22.21
C THR A 136 20.88 -9.80 -22.31
N ASP A 137 21.24 -9.34 -23.52
CA ASP A 137 22.23 -8.27 -23.71
C ASP A 137 21.55 -6.89 -23.59
N ASP A 138 22.16 -5.98 -22.83
CA ASP A 138 21.69 -4.59 -22.67
C ASP A 138 21.54 -3.85 -24.00
N LYS A 139 22.40 -4.19 -24.98
CA LYS A 139 22.32 -3.64 -26.34
C LYS A 139 21.03 -4.04 -27.03
N PHE A 140 20.54 -5.26 -26.78
CA PHE A 140 19.28 -5.73 -27.37
C PHE A 140 18.10 -4.93 -26.83
N SER A 141 18.02 -4.72 -25.51
CA SER A 141 16.94 -3.92 -24.89
C SER A 141 16.90 -2.49 -25.43
N THR A 142 18.05 -1.84 -25.51
CA THR A 142 18.17 -0.47 -26.05
C THR A 142 17.70 -0.39 -27.51
N HIS A 143 18.15 -1.32 -28.35
CA HIS A 143 17.76 -1.36 -29.76
C HIS A 143 16.30 -1.81 -29.97
N LEU A 144 15.74 -2.60 -29.04
CA LEU A 144 14.32 -2.95 -29.04
C LEU A 144 13.45 -1.72 -28.76
N SER A 145 13.85 -0.83 -27.85
CA SER A 145 13.17 0.45 -27.64
C SER A 145 13.19 1.34 -28.88
N ILE A 146 14.33 1.39 -29.59
CA ILE A 146 14.45 2.12 -30.87
C ILE A 146 13.53 1.50 -31.92
N LEU A 147 13.50 0.17 -32.04
CA LEU A 147 12.59 -0.53 -32.95
C LEU A 147 11.12 -0.23 -32.60
N ASN A 148 10.75 -0.25 -31.32
CA ASN A 148 9.40 0.05 -30.86
C ASN A 148 8.95 1.45 -31.27
N TYR A 149 9.80 2.47 -31.06
CA TYR A 149 9.53 3.83 -31.52
C TYR A 149 9.34 3.90 -33.04
N LYS A 150 10.20 3.21 -33.81
CA LYS A 150 10.11 3.18 -35.28
C LYS A 150 8.85 2.48 -35.79
N ILE A 151 8.41 1.40 -35.14
CA ILE A 151 7.14 0.74 -35.49
C ILE A 151 5.97 1.69 -35.25
N LEU A 152 5.89 2.30 -34.06
CA LEU A 152 4.81 3.23 -33.71
C LEU A 152 4.77 4.43 -34.66
N PHE A 153 5.93 5.01 -35.00
CA PHE A 153 6.01 6.13 -35.94
C PHE A 153 5.49 5.74 -37.33
N VAL A 154 5.84 4.56 -37.84
CA VAL A 154 5.38 4.09 -39.15
C VAL A 154 3.88 3.79 -39.14
N ASP A 155 3.35 3.24 -38.04
CA ASP A 155 1.93 2.95 -37.88
C ASP A 155 1.06 4.21 -37.71
N GLU A 156 1.54 5.22 -36.95
CA GLU A 156 0.84 6.49 -36.73
C GLU A 156 0.75 7.35 -38.00
N GLN A 157 1.83 7.40 -38.77
CA GLN A 157 1.92 8.29 -39.93
C GLN A 157 0.96 7.89 -41.05
N ASN A 158 0.57 6.60 -41.15
CA ASN A 158 -0.51 6.05 -41.99
C ASN A 158 -0.71 6.74 -43.38
N PHE A 159 0.38 7.22 -43.99
CA PHE A 159 0.31 7.95 -45.25
C PHE A 159 0.11 6.93 -46.36
N LYS A 160 -1.14 6.82 -46.81
CA LYS A 160 -1.44 6.16 -48.07
C LYS A 160 -0.57 6.81 -49.16
N ASP A 161 0.35 6.04 -49.73
CA ASP A 161 1.12 6.32 -50.96
C ASP A 161 2.56 6.89 -50.86
N ILE A 162 3.27 6.78 -49.73
CA ILE A 162 4.73 7.11 -49.68
C ILE A 162 5.59 5.88 -50.02
N LYS A 163 6.30 5.90 -51.16
CA LYS A 163 7.16 4.79 -51.63
C LYS A 163 8.27 4.39 -50.65
N SER A 164 8.94 5.37 -50.04
CA SER A 164 10.02 5.13 -49.08
C SER A 164 9.56 4.47 -47.77
N GLN A 165 8.28 4.60 -47.39
CA GLN A 165 7.73 3.84 -46.27
C GLN A 165 7.51 2.38 -46.66
N ASN A 166 7.04 2.10 -47.88
CA ASN A 166 6.86 0.72 -48.36
C ASN A 166 8.18 -0.06 -48.39
N ASP A 167 9.30 0.60 -48.77
CA ASP A 167 10.62 -0.03 -48.78
C ASP A 167 11.11 -0.44 -47.37
N VAL A 168 10.77 0.35 -46.36
CA VAL A 168 11.20 0.12 -44.97
C VAL A 168 10.22 -0.78 -44.20
N LYS A 169 8.93 -0.73 -44.53
CA LYS A 169 7.85 -1.46 -43.85
C LYS A 169 8.14 -2.96 -43.80
N ASP A 170 8.54 -3.55 -44.92
CA ASP A 170 8.87 -4.98 -44.98
C ASP A 170 10.05 -5.36 -44.09
N VAL A 171 11.04 -4.46 -43.96
CA VAL A 171 12.21 -4.66 -43.09
C VAL A 171 11.79 -4.57 -41.63
N ILE A 172 11.01 -3.56 -41.26
CA ILE A 172 10.49 -3.38 -39.89
C ILE A 172 9.62 -4.56 -39.49
N GLU A 173 8.72 -5.04 -40.36
CA GLU A 173 7.88 -6.21 -40.10
C GLU A 173 8.71 -7.47 -39.87
N LYS A 174 9.75 -7.71 -40.68
CA LYS A 174 10.66 -8.85 -40.47
C LYS A 174 11.44 -8.74 -39.16
N LEU A 175 11.92 -7.55 -38.80
CA LEU A 175 12.59 -7.30 -37.52
C LEU A 175 11.63 -7.50 -36.35
N LYS A 176 10.38 -7.03 -36.47
CA LYS A 176 9.32 -7.20 -35.48
C LYS A 176 9.06 -8.69 -35.23
N ILE A 177 8.84 -9.49 -36.28
CA ILE A 177 8.64 -10.94 -36.18
C ILE A 177 9.85 -11.63 -35.52
N THR A 178 11.06 -11.24 -35.91
CA THR A 178 12.29 -11.82 -35.34
C THR A 178 12.44 -11.48 -33.86
N ALA A 179 12.18 -10.23 -33.48
CA ALA A 179 12.20 -9.79 -32.09
C ALA A 179 11.13 -10.51 -31.26
N ILE A 180 9.88 -10.59 -31.74
CA ILE A 180 8.79 -11.32 -31.09
C ILE A 180 9.18 -12.78 -30.84
N THR A 181 9.70 -13.46 -31.87
CA THR A 181 10.09 -14.89 -31.77
C THR A 181 11.17 -15.10 -30.72
N LYS A 182 12.19 -14.24 -30.69
CA LYS A 182 13.27 -14.31 -29.68
C LYS A 182 12.77 -14.04 -28.27
N ILE A 183 11.99 -12.98 -28.08
CA ILE A 183 11.46 -12.59 -26.78
C ILE A 183 10.54 -13.69 -26.24
N ARG A 184 9.65 -14.21 -27.07
CA ARG A 184 8.76 -15.32 -26.72
C ARG A 184 9.55 -16.54 -26.28
N HIS A 185 10.57 -16.94 -27.06
CA HIS A 185 11.41 -18.09 -26.72
C HIS A 185 12.08 -17.91 -25.36
N PHE A 186 12.65 -16.72 -25.11
CA PHE A 186 13.30 -16.40 -23.84
C PHE A 186 12.32 -16.46 -22.65
N ILE A 187 11.15 -15.82 -22.74
CA ILE A 187 10.19 -15.80 -21.63
C ILE A 187 9.68 -17.22 -21.34
N ILE A 188 9.35 -18.01 -22.36
CA ILE A 188 8.93 -19.40 -22.19
C ILE A 188 10.04 -20.24 -21.55
N GLU A 189 11.30 -20.02 -21.93
CA GLU A 189 12.45 -20.68 -21.30
C GLU A 189 12.54 -20.34 -19.81
N GLN A 190 12.34 -19.07 -19.42
CA GLN A 190 12.30 -18.67 -18.02
C GLN A 190 11.12 -19.30 -17.28
N ILE A 191 9.93 -19.37 -17.89
CA ILE A 191 8.76 -20.02 -17.29
C ILE A 191 9.03 -21.51 -17.05
N ASN A 192 9.69 -22.18 -18.00
CA ASN A 192 10.05 -23.58 -17.85
C ASN A 192 11.05 -23.84 -16.70
N LYS A 193 11.82 -22.83 -16.25
CA LYS A 193 12.68 -22.97 -15.06
C LYS A 193 11.88 -23.14 -13.78
N PHE A 194 10.65 -22.63 -13.69
CA PHE A 194 9.77 -22.88 -12.54
C PHE A 194 9.36 -24.35 -12.39
N LYS A 195 9.35 -25.11 -13.49
CA LYS A 195 8.97 -26.53 -13.50
C LYS A 195 10.05 -27.42 -12.85
N LYS A 196 11.27 -26.92 -12.63
CA LYS A 196 12.36 -27.69 -12.03
C LYS A 196 12.09 -27.92 -10.53
N PRO A 197 12.11 -29.18 -10.04
CA PRO A 197 11.91 -29.50 -8.63
C PRO A 197 12.90 -28.74 -7.74
N THR A 198 12.49 -28.36 -6.53
CA THR A 198 13.33 -27.66 -5.52
C THR A 198 13.83 -26.26 -5.90
N THR A 199 13.42 -25.72 -7.04
CA THR A 199 13.76 -24.34 -7.42
C THR A 199 13.02 -23.37 -6.52
N ASN A 200 13.73 -22.42 -5.93
CA ASN A 200 13.11 -21.26 -5.32
C ASN A 200 12.51 -20.40 -6.43
N TYR A 201 11.20 -20.53 -6.66
CA TYR A 201 10.48 -19.84 -7.74
C TYR A 201 10.53 -18.31 -7.60
N HIS A 202 10.94 -17.75 -6.47
CA HIS A 202 11.20 -16.30 -6.40
C HIS A 202 12.41 -15.87 -7.24
N ILE A 203 13.41 -16.75 -7.44
CA ILE A 203 14.61 -16.39 -8.20
C ILE A 203 14.26 -16.15 -9.67
N PRO A 204 13.61 -17.08 -10.40
CA PRO A 204 13.26 -16.83 -11.80
C PRO A 204 12.18 -15.75 -11.97
N GLN A 205 11.31 -15.51 -10.98
CA GLN A 205 10.37 -14.37 -10.98
C GLN A 205 11.10 -13.03 -10.96
N ASN A 206 12.09 -12.87 -10.07
CA ASN A 206 12.89 -11.64 -10.03
C ASN A 206 13.65 -11.43 -11.34
N THR A 207 14.17 -12.49 -11.96
CA THR A 207 14.78 -12.40 -13.29
C THR A 207 13.77 -11.96 -14.35
N LEU A 208 12.56 -12.53 -14.39
CA LEU A 208 11.52 -12.08 -15.32
C LEU A 208 11.16 -10.62 -15.12
N PHE A 209 11.13 -10.17 -13.86
CA PHE A 209 10.81 -8.79 -13.51
C PHE A 209 11.80 -7.77 -14.10
N GLU A 210 13.09 -8.10 -14.15
CA GLU A 210 14.13 -7.27 -14.80
C GLU A 210 13.84 -7.05 -16.29
N TYR A 211 13.17 -8.00 -16.94
CA TYR A 211 12.87 -7.97 -18.37
C TYR A 211 11.40 -7.59 -18.67
N LYS A 212 10.71 -6.86 -17.78
CA LYS A 212 9.31 -6.44 -17.97
C LYS A 212 9.02 -5.72 -19.29
N PHE A 213 9.99 -4.95 -19.81
CA PHE A 213 9.85 -4.24 -21.09
C PHE A 213 9.65 -5.20 -22.27
N LEU A 214 10.22 -6.41 -22.19
CA LEU A 214 10.07 -7.41 -23.24
C LEU A 214 8.62 -7.90 -23.35
N PHE A 215 7.94 -8.10 -22.22
CA PHE A 215 6.54 -8.49 -22.20
C PHE A 215 5.64 -7.34 -22.68
N GLU A 216 5.93 -6.11 -22.30
CA GLU A 216 5.24 -4.92 -22.82
C GLU A 216 5.35 -4.80 -24.34
N PHE A 217 6.55 -5.06 -24.90
CA PHE A 217 6.74 -5.08 -26.34
C PHE A 217 5.86 -6.14 -27.03
N LEU A 218 5.78 -7.35 -26.46
CA LEU A 218 4.89 -8.40 -26.98
C LEU A 218 3.42 -8.00 -26.88
N LEU A 219 2.99 -7.41 -25.76
CA LEU A 219 1.60 -7.02 -25.56
C LEU A 219 1.12 -6.02 -26.63
N ASN A 220 1.98 -5.10 -27.03
CA ASN A 220 1.66 -4.07 -28.02
C ASN A 220 1.68 -4.58 -29.47
N HIS A 221 2.57 -5.53 -29.79
CA HIS A 221 2.83 -5.94 -31.19
C HIS A 221 2.32 -7.33 -31.56
N ASP A 222 2.13 -8.23 -30.60
CA ASP A 222 1.60 -9.58 -30.80
C ASP A 222 0.83 -10.08 -29.58
N SER A 223 -0.47 -9.76 -29.56
CA SER A 223 -1.37 -10.17 -28.49
C SER A 223 -1.47 -11.70 -28.36
N ILE A 224 -1.30 -12.47 -29.44
CA ILE A 224 -1.45 -13.93 -29.42
C ILE A 224 -0.31 -14.55 -28.59
N SER A 225 0.94 -14.17 -28.88
CA SER A 225 2.09 -14.64 -28.09
C SER A 225 2.04 -14.17 -26.64
N ALA A 226 1.55 -12.95 -26.38
CA ALA A 226 1.38 -12.45 -25.01
C ALA A 226 0.36 -13.29 -24.23
N HIS A 227 -0.79 -13.64 -24.82
CA HIS A 227 -1.81 -14.50 -24.20
C HIS A 227 -1.31 -15.93 -23.98
N GLU A 228 -0.50 -16.47 -24.89
CA GLU A 228 0.11 -17.79 -24.72
C GLU A 228 1.07 -17.83 -23.52
N ILE A 229 1.97 -16.84 -23.43
CA ILE A 229 2.91 -16.70 -22.30
C ILE A 229 2.16 -16.57 -20.99
N PHE A 230 1.11 -15.76 -20.98
CA PHE A 230 0.22 -15.58 -19.84
C PHE A 230 -0.38 -16.92 -19.38
N ASN A 231 -0.96 -17.68 -20.30
CA ASN A 231 -1.57 -18.97 -19.98
C ASN A 231 -0.54 -20.00 -19.49
N ASP A 232 0.63 -20.10 -20.13
CA ASP A 232 1.69 -21.03 -19.69
C ASP A 232 2.26 -20.65 -18.32
N TYR A 233 2.37 -19.34 -18.01
CA TYR A 233 2.76 -18.85 -16.69
C TYR A 233 1.73 -19.28 -15.63
N VAL A 234 0.45 -18.99 -15.86
CA VAL A 234 -0.65 -19.32 -14.94
C VAL A 234 -0.71 -20.82 -14.69
N ASP A 235 -0.69 -21.64 -15.76
CA ASP A 235 -0.73 -23.09 -15.65
C ASP A 235 0.46 -23.68 -14.92
N THR A 236 1.65 -23.10 -15.13
CA THR A 236 2.88 -23.54 -14.48
C THR A 236 2.85 -23.20 -12.99
N LEU A 237 2.61 -21.94 -12.63
CA LEU A 237 2.64 -21.52 -11.23
C LEU A 237 1.48 -22.09 -10.42
N SER A 238 0.30 -22.27 -11.00
CA SER A 238 -0.82 -22.95 -10.34
C SER A 238 -0.42 -24.35 -9.87
N LYS A 239 0.34 -25.10 -10.69
CA LYS A 239 0.83 -26.44 -10.33
C LYS A 239 1.97 -26.37 -9.31
N VAL A 240 2.89 -25.42 -9.44
CA VAL A 240 4.04 -25.24 -8.53
C VAL A 240 3.55 -24.92 -7.12
N TYR A 241 2.71 -23.90 -6.96
CA TYR A 241 2.16 -23.52 -5.65
C TYR A 241 1.35 -24.64 -5.02
N TYR A 242 0.46 -25.27 -5.79
CA TYR A 242 -0.36 -26.38 -5.27
C TYR A 242 0.52 -27.54 -4.78
N THR A 243 1.53 -27.93 -5.56
CA THR A 243 2.44 -29.02 -5.19
C THR A 243 3.27 -28.65 -3.96
N TYR A 244 3.78 -27.42 -3.90
CA TYR A 244 4.53 -26.91 -2.75
C TYR A 244 3.68 -26.98 -1.46
N PHE A 245 2.50 -26.37 -1.44
CA PHE A 245 1.65 -26.35 -0.25
C PHE A 245 1.12 -27.73 0.12
N LYS A 246 0.82 -28.60 -0.86
CA LYS A 246 0.41 -29.98 -0.60
C LYS A 246 1.52 -30.77 0.09
N SER A 247 2.75 -30.73 -0.45
CA SER A 247 3.90 -31.39 0.17
C SER A 247 4.23 -30.80 1.54
N TYR A 248 4.12 -29.48 1.68
CA TYR A 248 4.38 -28.78 2.94
C TYR A 248 3.40 -29.17 4.04
N LEU A 249 2.09 -29.19 3.73
CA LEU A 249 1.05 -29.66 4.65
C LEU A 249 1.27 -31.11 5.05
N SER A 250 1.46 -32.02 4.07
CA SER A 250 1.66 -33.44 4.34
C SER A 250 2.90 -33.71 5.21
N TYR A 251 3.91 -32.83 5.14
CA TYR A 251 5.06 -32.90 6.03
C TYR A 251 4.71 -32.42 7.44
N LEU A 252 4.13 -31.21 7.58
CA LEU A 252 3.85 -30.63 8.90
C LEU A 252 2.84 -31.45 9.70
N GLN A 253 1.87 -32.07 9.04
CA GLN A 253 0.92 -32.99 9.67
C GLN A 253 1.62 -34.16 10.40
N LYS A 254 2.76 -34.63 9.89
CA LYS A 254 3.54 -35.70 10.56
C LYS A 254 4.24 -35.22 11.83
N LEU A 255 4.36 -33.92 12.03
CA LEU A 255 4.97 -33.32 13.22
C LEU A 255 3.94 -32.95 14.29
N GLN A 256 2.65 -33.02 13.97
CA GLN A 256 1.56 -32.67 14.87
C GLN A 256 1.46 -33.66 16.03
N PHE A 257 0.99 -33.20 17.20
CA PHE A 257 0.59 -34.09 18.29
C PHE A 257 -0.40 -35.18 17.83
N GLU A 258 -0.19 -36.41 18.30
CA GLU A 258 -1.10 -37.53 18.04
C GLU A 258 -2.40 -37.47 18.88
N GLU A 259 -2.33 -36.92 20.10
CA GLU A 259 -3.50 -36.77 20.97
C GLU A 259 -4.18 -35.42 20.76
N ALA A 260 -5.41 -35.44 20.23
CA ALA A 260 -6.26 -34.26 20.06
C ALA A 260 -7.36 -34.22 21.13
N ALA A 261 -7.82 -33.01 21.47
CA ALA A 261 -8.96 -32.83 22.36
C ALA A 261 -10.23 -33.45 21.76
N THR A 262 -10.97 -34.16 22.60
CA THR A 262 -12.15 -34.95 22.23
C THR A 262 -13.43 -34.38 22.88
N LYS A 263 -14.57 -34.98 22.55
CA LYS A 263 -15.87 -34.64 23.16
C LYS A 263 -15.89 -34.81 24.69
N ASP A 264 -14.95 -35.56 25.25
CA ASP A 264 -14.85 -35.83 26.68
C ASP A 264 -13.98 -34.77 27.39
N ASP A 265 -13.39 -33.83 26.67
CA ASP A 265 -12.58 -32.74 27.22
C ASP A 265 -13.40 -31.43 27.37
N LEU A 266 -14.65 -31.54 27.85
CA LEU A 266 -15.50 -30.40 28.18
C LEU A 266 -15.26 -29.94 29.63
N LEU A 267 -15.58 -28.67 29.95
CA LEU A 267 -15.34 -28.07 31.28
C LEU A 267 -15.78 -28.95 32.45
N ALA A 268 -17.00 -29.50 32.37
CA ALA A 268 -17.64 -30.23 33.46
C ALA A 268 -17.49 -31.76 33.40
N VAL A 269 -16.69 -32.29 32.45
CA VAL A 269 -16.41 -33.73 32.40
C VAL A 269 -15.30 -34.05 33.39
N GLU A 270 -15.57 -35.00 34.28
CA GLU A 270 -14.59 -35.47 35.26
C GLU A 270 -13.49 -36.27 34.55
N ASP A 271 -12.24 -36.00 34.91
CA ASP A 271 -11.15 -36.86 34.46
C ASP A 271 -11.39 -38.25 35.05
N PRO A 272 -11.32 -39.33 34.23
CA PRO A 272 -11.42 -40.67 34.77
C PRO A 272 -10.29 -40.81 35.79
N THR A 273 -10.66 -40.84 37.07
CA THR A 273 -9.71 -40.91 38.17
C THR A 273 -8.73 -42.04 37.88
N SER A 274 -7.44 -41.69 37.83
CA SER A 274 -6.31 -42.61 37.78
C SER A 274 -6.55 -43.79 38.73
N ARG A 275 -6.96 -44.95 38.18
CA ARG A 275 -6.95 -46.25 38.87
C ARG A 275 -5.71 -47.06 38.50
N THR A 276 -4.78 -46.51 37.74
CA THR A 276 -3.59 -47.19 37.24
C THR A 276 -2.33 -46.37 37.54
N LEU A 277 -1.65 -46.72 38.62
CA LEU A 277 -0.40 -46.13 39.13
C LEU A 277 0.82 -46.21 38.17
N PHE A 278 0.65 -46.69 36.93
CA PHE A 278 1.77 -46.96 35.99
C PHE A 278 1.65 -46.33 34.60
N GLN A 279 0.66 -45.47 34.34
CA GLN A 279 0.69 -44.62 33.14
C GLN A 279 0.84 -43.16 33.56
N LYS A 280 2.04 -42.62 33.38
CA LYS A 280 2.27 -41.17 33.35
C LYS A 280 1.44 -40.61 32.18
N SER A 281 0.19 -40.24 32.43
CA SER A 281 -0.63 -39.44 31.52
C SER A 281 -0.08 -38.02 31.49
N ILE A 282 0.99 -37.85 30.71
CA ILE A 282 1.54 -36.55 30.36
C ILE A 282 0.47 -35.86 29.48
N LYS A 283 -0.07 -34.72 29.96
CA LYS A 283 -0.80 -33.66 29.19
C LYS A 283 -2.32 -33.78 28.90
N LYS A 284 -3.17 -34.04 29.90
CA LYS A 284 -4.61 -33.63 29.79
C LYS A 284 -4.91 -32.20 30.27
N ASN A 285 -4.04 -31.62 31.11
CA ASN A 285 -4.22 -30.25 31.63
C ASN A 285 -3.97 -29.11 30.61
N THR A 286 -3.68 -29.41 29.34
CA THR A 286 -3.31 -28.41 28.31
C THR A 286 -4.48 -27.88 27.48
N VAL A 287 -5.68 -28.46 27.56
CA VAL A 287 -6.81 -28.07 26.71
C VAL A 287 -7.36 -26.68 27.10
N PHE A 288 -7.42 -26.38 28.40
CA PHE A 288 -7.95 -25.10 28.91
C PHE A 288 -6.86 -24.10 29.28
N THR A 289 -5.58 -24.52 29.28
CA THR A 289 -4.47 -23.64 29.64
C THR A 289 -3.76 -23.12 28.40
N ILE A 290 -3.59 -21.80 28.36
CA ILE A 290 -2.93 -21.15 27.21
C ILE A 290 -1.41 -21.36 27.21
N GLY A 291 -0.75 -21.31 28.37
CA GLY A 291 0.71 -21.50 28.50
C GLY A 291 1.52 -20.78 27.41
N ASN A 292 2.45 -21.51 26.79
CA ASN A 292 3.26 -20.99 25.69
C ASN A 292 2.53 -20.96 24.34
N ARG A 293 1.29 -21.48 24.24
CA ARG A 293 0.55 -21.53 22.97
C ARG A 293 0.27 -20.12 22.43
N ALA A 294 0.17 -19.12 23.29
CA ALA A 294 -0.02 -17.73 22.90
C ALA A 294 1.17 -17.12 22.14
N SER A 295 2.37 -17.71 22.19
CA SER A 295 3.55 -17.16 21.49
C SER A 295 3.34 -17.07 19.97
N VAL A 296 2.51 -17.96 19.40
CA VAL A 296 2.19 -17.97 17.96
C VAL A 296 1.59 -16.64 17.49
N LEU A 297 0.90 -15.92 18.38
CA LEU A 297 0.33 -14.62 18.07
C LEU A 297 1.43 -13.56 17.96
N ASN A 298 2.41 -13.56 18.86
CA ASN A 298 3.50 -12.58 18.84
C ASN A 298 4.52 -12.84 17.71
N GLU A 299 4.58 -14.08 17.24
CA GLU A 299 5.53 -14.55 16.22
C GLU A 299 4.87 -14.73 14.85
N ILE A 300 3.86 -13.91 14.50
CA ILE A 300 3.14 -14.02 13.23
C ILE A 300 4.07 -14.02 12.01
N ASP A 301 5.14 -13.22 12.04
CA ASP A 301 6.07 -13.02 10.92
C ASP A 301 7.34 -13.87 11.05
N SER A 302 7.42 -14.73 12.06
CA SER A 302 8.60 -15.56 12.30
C SER A 302 8.80 -16.58 11.19
N SER A 303 10.06 -16.97 10.98
CA SER A 303 10.46 -17.90 9.94
C SER A 303 9.56 -19.14 9.92
N ILE A 304 9.16 -19.56 8.72
CA ILE A 304 8.36 -20.76 8.54
C ILE A 304 9.14 -21.99 9.02
N ILE A 305 8.42 -23.03 9.45
CA ILE A 305 9.01 -24.31 9.82
C ILE A 305 9.62 -24.95 8.58
N ILE A 306 10.92 -25.23 8.61
CA ILE A 306 11.66 -25.81 7.48
C ILE A 306 11.77 -27.33 7.65
N PRO A 307 11.33 -28.14 6.66
CA PRO A 307 11.24 -29.60 6.80
C PRO A 307 12.54 -30.38 7.07
N HIS A 308 13.71 -29.79 6.83
CA HIS A 308 15.00 -30.51 6.86
C HIS A 308 15.98 -30.01 7.93
N GLN A 309 15.63 -28.96 8.69
CA GLN A 309 16.54 -28.34 9.66
C GLN A 309 16.13 -28.57 11.11
N ASN A 310 14.90 -29.03 11.36
CA ASN A 310 14.29 -28.97 12.68
C ASN A 310 13.94 -30.38 13.20
N ASN A 311 14.58 -30.80 14.31
CA ASN A 311 14.18 -31.98 15.10
C ASN A 311 12.89 -31.72 15.92
N LEU A 312 11.94 -30.96 15.35
CA LEU A 312 10.70 -30.61 16.01
C LEU A 312 9.75 -31.79 15.93
N THR A 313 9.18 -32.18 17.07
CA THR A 313 8.11 -33.16 17.18
C THR A 313 7.04 -32.59 18.10
N ASN A 314 5.81 -33.12 18.02
CA ASN A 314 4.73 -32.73 18.92
C ASN A 314 4.41 -31.22 18.85
N LEU A 315 4.14 -30.75 17.63
CA LEU A 315 3.70 -29.37 17.39
C LEU A 315 2.19 -29.25 17.56
N SER A 316 1.75 -28.15 18.17
CA SER A 316 0.33 -27.83 18.25
C SER A 316 -0.20 -27.39 16.89
N PHE A 317 -1.50 -27.60 16.67
CA PHE A 317 -2.12 -27.27 15.39
C PHE A 317 -1.98 -25.78 15.08
N GLU A 318 -2.17 -24.89 16.05
CA GLU A 318 -2.02 -23.44 15.85
C GLU A 318 -0.60 -23.04 15.40
N THR A 319 0.43 -23.78 15.81
CA THR A 319 1.82 -23.54 15.39
C THR A 319 2.03 -23.92 13.91
N ILE A 320 1.49 -25.08 13.52
CA ILE A 320 1.48 -25.53 12.12
C ILE A 320 0.67 -24.56 11.26
N PHE A 321 -0.53 -24.20 11.73
CA PHE A 321 -1.42 -23.27 11.07
C PHE A 321 -0.75 -21.91 10.84
N ARG A 322 -0.13 -21.33 11.88
CA ARG A 322 0.66 -20.08 11.77
C ARG A 322 1.67 -20.16 10.63
N SER A 323 2.47 -21.22 10.60
CA SER A 323 3.55 -21.40 9.62
C SER A 323 3.02 -21.53 8.18
N VAL A 324 1.96 -22.30 7.98
CA VAL A 324 1.33 -22.49 6.67
C VAL A 324 0.70 -21.19 6.17
N GLN A 325 -0.03 -20.49 7.05
CA GLN A 325 -0.71 -19.25 6.69
C GLN A 325 0.29 -18.12 6.42
N TYR A 326 1.37 -18.03 7.18
CA TYR A 326 2.43 -17.06 6.88
C TYR A 326 3.11 -17.35 5.53
N ALA A 327 3.41 -18.62 5.25
CA ALA A 327 3.93 -19.03 3.95
C ALA A 327 2.95 -18.65 2.82
N LEU A 328 1.64 -18.83 3.00
CA LEU A 328 0.63 -18.39 2.04
C LEU A 328 0.71 -16.89 1.82
N VAL A 329 0.70 -16.10 2.90
CA VAL A 329 0.69 -14.63 2.81
C VAL A 329 1.94 -14.10 2.11
N ASP A 330 3.13 -14.58 2.48
CA ASP A 330 4.38 -14.14 1.86
C ASP A 330 4.40 -14.42 0.35
N ASN A 331 3.97 -15.63 -0.06
CA ASN A 331 3.90 -16.01 -1.46
C ASN A 331 2.81 -15.26 -2.22
N ALA A 332 1.62 -15.12 -1.64
CA ALA A 332 0.51 -14.40 -2.24
C ALA A 332 0.83 -12.91 -2.44
N CYS A 333 1.51 -12.28 -1.48
CA CYS A 333 1.91 -10.87 -1.61
C CYS A 333 2.89 -10.66 -2.76
N ARG A 334 3.89 -11.56 -2.89
CA ARG A 334 4.88 -11.51 -3.97
C ARG A 334 4.24 -11.78 -5.33
N GLU A 335 3.40 -12.81 -5.42
CA GLU A 335 2.69 -13.16 -6.65
C GLU A 335 1.79 -12.02 -7.11
N TYR A 336 0.94 -11.49 -6.22
CA TYR A 336 0.02 -10.42 -6.59
C TYR A 336 0.74 -9.16 -7.06
N LYS A 337 1.87 -8.82 -6.43
CA LYS A 337 2.70 -7.69 -6.87
C LYS A 337 3.32 -7.96 -8.24
N PHE A 338 3.85 -9.16 -8.46
CA PHE A 338 4.38 -9.59 -9.76
C PHE A 338 3.30 -9.50 -10.84
N ASP A 339 2.11 -10.02 -10.57
CA ASP A 339 0.98 -10.01 -11.51
C ASP A 339 0.63 -8.59 -11.95
N CYS A 340 0.52 -7.67 -10.99
CA CYS A 340 0.24 -6.25 -11.27
C CYS A 340 1.34 -5.60 -12.12
N GLU A 341 2.60 -5.77 -11.72
CA GLU A 341 3.71 -4.99 -12.28
C GLU A 341 4.27 -5.59 -13.58
N PHE A 342 4.35 -6.92 -13.72
CA PHE A 342 4.87 -7.59 -14.90
C PHE A 342 3.86 -7.61 -16.05
N PHE A 343 2.60 -7.97 -15.78
CA PHE A 343 1.57 -8.03 -16.81
C PHE A 343 0.90 -6.67 -17.08
N LYS A 344 1.22 -5.63 -16.31
CA LYS A 344 0.66 -4.27 -16.43
C LYS A 344 -0.87 -4.24 -16.46
N VAL A 345 -1.49 -5.15 -15.70
CA VAL A 345 -2.94 -5.28 -15.64
C VAL A 345 -3.52 -4.36 -14.57
N ASP A 346 -4.76 -3.94 -14.77
CA ASP A 346 -5.52 -3.24 -13.75
C ASP A 346 -5.87 -4.18 -12.58
N GLN A 347 -6.22 -3.57 -11.45
CA GLN A 347 -6.51 -4.28 -10.21
C GLN A 347 -7.53 -5.44 -10.35
N PRO A 348 -8.68 -5.30 -11.05
CA PRO A 348 -9.64 -6.40 -11.19
C PRO A 348 -9.09 -7.56 -12.03
N THR A 349 -8.35 -7.28 -13.11
CA THR A 349 -7.74 -8.33 -13.93
C THR A 349 -6.64 -9.06 -13.15
N ALA A 350 -5.84 -8.33 -12.34
CA ALA A 350 -4.87 -8.93 -11.43
C ALA A 350 -5.53 -9.86 -10.39
N GLN A 351 -6.72 -9.53 -9.89
CA GLN A 351 -7.47 -10.42 -8.99
C GLN A 351 -7.94 -11.70 -9.68
N GLY A 352 -8.39 -11.60 -10.94
CA GLY A 352 -8.76 -12.76 -11.76
C GLY A 352 -7.57 -13.68 -12.01
N LEU A 353 -6.42 -13.10 -12.36
CA LEU A 353 -5.13 -13.78 -12.52
C LEU A 353 -4.72 -14.55 -11.28
N PHE A 354 -4.65 -13.85 -10.15
CA PHE A 354 -4.29 -14.42 -8.87
C PHE A 354 -5.20 -15.61 -8.51
N SER A 355 -6.50 -15.48 -8.79
CA SER A 355 -7.48 -16.55 -8.54
C SER A 355 -7.22 -17.80 -9.39
N GLN A 356 -6.76 -17.65 -10.64
CA GLN A 356 -6.39 -18.79 -11.48
C GLN A 356 -5.09 -19.47 -10.99
N ILE A 357 -4.12 -18.68 -10.55
CA ILE A 357 -2.83 -19.18 -10.04
C ILE A 357 -3.02 -19.85 -8.67
N MET A 358 -3.52 -19.11 -7.68
CA MET A 358 -3.59 -19.55 -6.28
C MET A 358 -4.89 -20.28 -5.92
N GLY A 359 -5.95 -20.23 -6.74
CA GLY A 359 -7.27 -20.75 -6.35
C GLY A 359 -7.29 -22.22 -5.93
N LYS A 360 -6.52 -23.08 -6.61
CA LYS A 360 -6.37 -24.50 -6.23
C LYS A 360 -5.66 -24.66 -4.88
N THR A 361 -4.66 -23.84 -4.62
CA THR A 361 -3.92 -23.79 -3.36
C THR A 361 -4.81 -23.29 -2.22
N LEU A 362 -5.55 -22.20 -2.42
CA LEU A 362 -6.50 -21.68 -1.44
C LEU A 362 -7.55 -22.73 -1.09
N SER A 363 -8.11 -23.41 -2.10
CA SER A 363 -9.08 -24.50 -1.90
C SER A 363 -8.50 -25.67 -1.11
N LEU A 364 -7.24 -26.03 -1.34
CA LEU A 364 -6.53 -27.06 -0.57
C LEU A 364 -6.42 -26.67 0.91
N LEU A 365 -6.02 -25.42 1.20
CA LEU A 365 -5.87 -24.94 2.56
C LEU A 365 -7.21 -24.81 3.29
N ILE A 366 -8.27 -24.39 2.59
CA ILE A 366 -9.64 -24.36 3.13
C ILE A 366 -10.08 -25.77 3.52
N LYS A 367 -9.95 -26.76 2.63
CA LYS A 367 -10.30 -28.16 2.91
C LYS A 367 -9.49 -28.75 4.07
N HIS A 368 -8.22 -28.38 4.19
CA HIS A 368 -7.39 -28.80 5.32
C HIS A 368 -7.94 -28.25 6.65
N LEU A 369 -8.28 -26.96 6.69
CA LEU A 369 -8.91 -26.38 7.89
C LEU A 369 -10.26 -27.04 8.17
N GLU A 370 -11.08 -27.27 7.15
CA GLU A 370 -12.40 -27.91 7.28
C GLU A 370 -12.30 -29.26 8.00
N SER A 371 -11.37 -30.11 7.55
CA SER A 371 -11.10 -31.42 8.16
C SER A 371 -10.67 -31.33 9.62
N PHE A 372 -9.86 -30.32 9.98
CA PHE A 372 -9.48 -30.07 11.37
C PHE A 372 -10.67 -29.60 12.21
N VAL A 373 -11.41 -28.63 11.70
CA VAL A 373 -12.52 -27.95 12.41
C VAL A 373 -13.67 -28.92 12.71
N GLU A 374 -13.98 -29.86 11.83
CA GLU A 374 -15.06 -30.84 11.99
C GLU A 374 -14.95 -31.65 13.29
N ASN A 375 -13.73 -32.02 13.68
CA ASN A 375 -13.46 -32.88 14.83
C ASN A 375 -12.74 -32.20 16.00
N CYS A 376 -12.42 -30.90 15.88
CA CYS A 376 -11.74 -30.17 16.96
C CYS A 376 -12.68 -29.90 18.14
N TYR A 377 -12.25 -30.23 19.36
CA TYR A 377 -12.90 -29.81 20.62
C TYR A 377 -12.02 -28.87 21.47
N ASP A 378 -10.84 -28.50 20.97
CA ASP A 378 -9.96 -27.52 21.61
C ASP A 378 -10.40 -26.10 21.24
N ALA A 379 -11.16 -25.47 22.15
CA ALA A 379 -11.64 -24.10 21.97
C ALA A 379 -10.49 -23.09 21.85
N LEU A 380 -9.36 -23.30 22.54
CA LEU A 380 -8.21 -22.39 22.48
C LEU A 380 -7.46 -22.50 21.16
N ALA A 381 -7.31 -23.71 20.60
CA ALA A 381 -6.71 -23.89 19.28
C ALA A 381 -7.50 -23.12 18.21
N LEU A 382 -8.82 -23.25 18.21
CA LEU A 382 -9.70 -22.55 17.27
C LEU A 382 -9.63 -21.03 17.48
N PHE A 383 -9.67 -20.58 18.73
CA PHE A 383 -9.54 -19.16 19.06
C PHE A 383 -8.21 -18.58 18.55
N LEU A 384 -7.08 -19.24 18.82
CA LEU A 384 -5.76 -18.81 18.35
C LEU A 384 -5.66 -18.79 16.83
N CYS A 385 -6.15 -19.82 16.14
CA CYS A 385 -6.22 -19.83 14.67
C CYS A 385 -7.08 -18.68 14.12
N GLY A 386 -8.19 -18.36 14.79
CA GLY A 386 -9.04 -17.21 14.45
C GLY A 386 -8.30 -15.89 14.61
N GLN A 387 -7.60 -15.68 15.72
CA GLN A 387 -6.79 -14.47 15.94
C GLN A 387 -5.65 -14.36 14.91
N LEU A 388 -4.99 -15.47 14.55
CA LEU A 388 -4.00 -15.50 13.48
C LEU A 388 -4.58 -15.05 12.14
N CYS A 389 -5.78 -15.53 11.76
CA CYS A 389 -6.46 -15.09 10.54
C CYS A 389 -6.72 -13.57 10.55
N ILE A 390 -7.20 -13.01 11.68
CA ILE A 390 -7.45 -11.56 11.80
C ILE A 390 -6.15 -10.77 11.63
N ARG A 391 -5.06 -11.21 12.26
CA ARG A 391 -3.74 -10.57 12.14
C ARG A 391 -3.20 -10.66 10.72
N TYR A 392 -3.30 -11.80 10.05
CA TYR A 392 -2.87 -11.95 8.65
C TYR A 392 -3.74 -11.15 7.68
N GLN A 393 -5.05 -11.05 7.92
CA GLN A 393 -5.93 -10.19 7.13
C GLN A 393 -5.50 -8.72 7.25
N THR A 394 -5.20 -8.26 8.47
CA THR A 394 -4.69 -6.91 8.73
C THR A 394 -3.33 -6.69 8.06
N LEU A 395 -2.43 -7.67 8.12
CA LEU A 395 -1.13 -7.61 7.46
C LEU A 395 -1.26 -7.55 5.92
N CYS A 396 -2.20 -8.28 5.32
CA CYS A 396 -2.49 -8.20 3.88
C CYS A 396 -3.04 -6.82 3.49
N GLN A 397 -3.91 -6.23 4.31
CA GLN A 397 -4.42 -4.87 4.12
C GLN A 397 -3.29 -3.84 4.16
N ASN A 398 -2.39 -3.94 5.14
CA ASN A 398 -1.22 -3.06 5.25
C ASN A 398 -0.26 -3.20 4.05
N ARG A 399 -0.19 -4.38 3.43
CA ARG A 399 0.60 -4.65 2.22
C ARG A 399 -0.14 -4.32 0.92
N LEU A 400 -1.37 -3.81 0.98
CA LEU A 400 -2.23 -3.49 -0.17
C LEU A 400 -2.54 -4.69 -1.07
N VAL A 401 -2.73 -5.88 -0.47
CA VAL A 401 -3.05 -7.13 -1.16
C VAL A 401 -4.50 -7.55 -0.86
N PRO A 402 -5.49 -7.11 -1.65
CA PRO A 402 -6.91 -7.35 -1.36
C PRO A 402 -7.38 -8.77 -1.74
N VAL A 403 -6.61 -9.49 -2.56
CA VAL A 403 -7.00 -10.80 -3.15
C VAL A 403 -7.32 -11.89 -2.14
N LEU A 404 -6.79 -11.80 -0.91
CA LEU A 404 -7.02 -12.80 0.13
C LEU A 404 -8.21 -12.49 1.04
N ALA A 405 -8.94 -11.38 0.83
CA ALA A 405 -10.04 -10.98 1.72
C ALA A 405 -11.10 -12.08 1.87
N GLN A 406 -11.62 -12.60 0.75
CA GLN A 406 -12.61 -13.68 0.75
C GLN A 406 -12.09 -14.98 1.37
N TYR A 407 -10.79 -15.26 1.20
CA TYR A 407 -10.14 -16.42 1.84
C TYR A 407 -10.21 -16.30 3.36
N TRP A 408 -9.80 -15.16 3.92
CA TRP A 408 -9.84 -14.93 5.37
C TRP A 408 -11.26 -14.96 5.93
N ASP A 409 -12.23 -14.37 5.23
CA ASP A 409 -13.63 -14.38 5.65
C ASP A 409 -14.18 -15.82 5.72
N THR A 410 -13.83 -16.66 4.74
CA THR A 410 -14.20 -18.09 4.73
C THR A 410 -13.58 -18.85 5.90
N MET A 411 -12.28 -18.65 6.14
CA MET A 411 -11.55 -19.30 7.24
C MET A 411 -12.13 -18.90 8.61
N LEU A 412 -12.40 -17.60 8.80
CA LEU A 412 -13.00 -17.06 10.01
C LEU A 412 -14.43 -17.57 10.23
N ALA A 413 -15.24 -17.67 9.18
CA ALA A 413 -16.60 -18.21 9.28
C ALA A 413 -16.61 -19.68 9.75
N MET A 414 -15.72 -20.51 9.22
CA MET A 414 -15.58 -21.92 9.62
C MET A 414 -15.13 -22.06 11.07
N ILE A 415 -14.04 -21.37 11.43
CA ILE A 415 -13.49 -21.37 12.80
C ILE A 415 -14.54 -20.85 13.79
N GLY A 416 -15.17 -19.72 13.48
CA GLY A 416 -16.18 -19.09 14.33
C GLY A 416 -17.40 -19.99 14.56
N THR A 417 -17.91 -20.64 13.51
CA THR A 417 -19.06 -21.56 13.63
C THR A 417 -18.75 -22.72 14.58
N ARG A 418 -17.57 -23.33 14.46
CA ARG A 418 -17.17 -24.42 15.36
C ARG A 418 -16.86 -23.95 16.76
N PHE A 419 -16.19 -22.81 16.92
CA PHE A 419 -15.89 -22.22 18.22
C PHE A 419 -17.18 -21.95 19.01
N ARG A 420 -18.20 -21.34 18.38
CA ARG A 420 -19.53 -21.17 18.98
C ARG A 420 -20.16 -22.49 19.41
N PHE A 421 -20.06 -23.52 18.57
CA PHE A 421 -20.58 -24.85 18.91
C PHE A 421 -19.92 -25.42 20.16
N ILE A 422 -18.59 -25.32 20.28
CA ILE A 422 -17.86 -25.84 21.45
C ILE A 422 -18.19 -25.03 22.70
N LEU A 423 -18.26 -23.69 22.63
CA LEU A 423 -18.68 -22.87 23.77
C LEU A 423 -20.08 -23.25 24.25
N LYS A 424 -21.03 -23.48 23.34
CA LYS A 424 -22.37 -24.00 23.70
C LYS A 424 -22.30 -25.38 24.36
N ARG A 425 -21.40 -26.26 23.93
CA ARG A 425 -21.18 -27.57 24.57
C ARG A 425 -20.57 -27.43 25.96
N HIS A 426 -19.64 -26.50 26.17
CA HIS A 426 -19.11 -26.19 27.49
C HIS A 426 -20.21 -25.69 28.43
N ILE A 427 -21.04 -24.74 27.98
CA ILE A 427 -22.21 -24.26 28.73
C ILE A 427 -23.12 -25.43 29.11
N GLN A 428 -23.49 -26.27 28.12
CA GLN A 428 -24.36 -27.41 28.35
C GLN A 428 -23.76 -28.41 29.34
N SER A 429 -22.44 -28.66 29.26
CA SER A 429 -21.76 -29.56 30.20
C SER A 429 -21.87 -29.09 31.65
N VAL A 430 -21.78 -27.77 31.88
CA VAL A 430 -21.92 -27.16 33.22
C VAL A 430 -23.37 -27.23 33.70
N LYS A 431 -24.34 -27.04 32.79
CA LYS A 431 -25.78 -27.18 33.10
C LYS A 431 -26.12 -28.58 33.59
N ASP A 432 -25.66 -29.58 32.83
CA ASP A 432 -26.00 -31.00 33.01
C ASP A 432 -25.15 -31.70 34.07
N TYR A 433 -24.25 -30.99 34.75
CA TYR A 433 -23.42 -31.58 35.79
C TYR A 433 -24.27 -32.16 36.94
N ASP A 434 -24.00 -33.41 37.27
CA ASP A 434 -24.66 -34.12 38.35
C ASP A 434 -24.10 -33.69 39.72
N ILE A 435 -24.88 -32.87 40.43
CA ILE A 435 -24.53 -32.30 41.74
C ILE A 435 -24.30 -33.40 42.79
N SER A 436 -24.88 -34.60 42.63
CA SER A 436 -24.74 -35.70 43.59
C SER A 436 -23.30 -36.21 43.70
N LYS A 437 -22.48 -35.97 42.68
CA LYS A 437 -21.06 -36.35 42.64
C LYS A 437 -20.15 -35.44 43.46
N PHE A 438 -20.65 -34.29 43.88
CA PHE A 438 -19.87 -33.31 44.63
C PHE A 438 -19.49 -33.83 46.02
N ASN A 439 -18.19 -33.85 46.31
CA ASN A 439 -17.61 -34.37 47.56
C ASN A 439 -17.78 -33.46 48.79
N LYS A 440 -18.55 -32.36 48.68
CA LYS A 440 -18.81 -31.40 49.77
C LYS A 440 -17.54 -30.81 50.39
N GLU A 441 -16.46 -30.69 49.62
CA GLU A 441 -15.28 -29.97 50.06
C GLU A 441 -15.47 -28.45 49.91
N LYS A 442 -15.00 -27.68 50.90
CA LYS A 442 -15.05 -26.20 50.89
C LYS A 442 -14.04 -25.55 49.94
N LYS A 443 -13.18 -26.35 49.30
CA LYS A 443 -12.16 -25.90 48.36
C LYS A 443 -12.79 -25.53 47.01
N PRO A 444 -12.10 -24.73 46.17
CA PRO A 444 -12.60 -24.42 44.85
C PRO A 444 -12.82 -25.67 44.00
N HIS A 445 -13.95 -25.71 43.29
CA HIS A 445 -14.30 -26.78 42.37
C HIS A 445 -13.43 -26.73 41.11
N PHE A 446 -13.08 -27.89 40.55
CA PHE A 446 -12.17 -27.95 39.39
C PHE A 446 -12.72 -27.21 38.15
N ILE A 447 -14.04 -27.21 37.96
CA ILE A 447 -14.73 -26.49 36.87
C ILE A 447 -14.42 -24.99 36.93
N MET A 448 -14.34 -24.41 38.14
CA MET A 448 -14.04 -22.98 38.30
C MET A 448 -12.65 -22.63 37.81
N ARG A 449 -11.68 -23.50 38.07
CA ARG A 449 -10.32 -23.33 37.56
C ARG A 449 -10.27 -23.44 36.03
N ARG A 450 -10.88 -24.49 35.46
CA ARG A 450 -10.91 -24.70 34.00
C ARG A 450 -11.61 -23.54 33.29
N TYR A 451 -12.73 -23.07 33.83
CA TYR A 451 -13.43 -21.88 33.35
C TYR A 451 -12.52 -20.65 33.35
N ALA A 452 -11.87 -20.35 34.49
CA ALA A 452 -11.02 -19.18 34.60
C ALA A 452 -9.80 -19.23 33.67
N GLU A 453 -9.18 -20.40 33.52
CA GLU A 453 -8.05 -20.59 32.61
C GLU A 453 -8.46 -20.41 31.14
N LEU A 454 -9.62 -20.94 30.74
CA LEU A 454 -10.18 -20.79 29.38
C LEU A 454 -10.57 -19.34 29.08
N VAL A 455 -11.38 -18.72 29.94
CA VAL A 455 -11.91 -17.37 29.72
C VAL A 455 -10.82 -16.32 29.84
N SER A 456 -9.89 -16.44 30.80
CA SER A 456 -8.74 -15.52 30.88
C SER A 456 -7.95 -15.52 29.56
N ALA A 457 -7.74 -16.68 28.94
CA ALA A 457 -7.02 -16.78 27.68
C ALA A 457 -7.79 -16.14 26.51
N ILE A 458 -9.09 -16.40 26.40
CA ILE A 458 -9.92 -15.83 25.32
C ILE A 458 -10.00 -14.30 25.45
N VAL A 459 -10.23 -13.81 26.67
CA VAL A 459 -10.41 -12.37 26.94
C VAL A 459 -9.09 -11.61 26.82
N SER A 460 -7.96 -12.18 27.24
CA SER A 460 -6.66 -11.48 27.19
C SER A 460 -6.12 -11.27 25.77
N PHE A 461 -6.54 -12.10 24.81
CA PHE A 461 -6.01 -12.12 23.45
C PHE A 461 -7.08 -11.81 22.39
N SER A 462 -8.27 -11.35 22.78
CA SER A 462 -9.32 -10.96 21.84
C SER A 462 -9.04 -9.56 21.29
N GLU A 463 -8.53 -9.48 20.05
CA GLU A 463 -8.36 -8.18 19.40
C GLU A 463 -9.73 -7.58 18.98
N ASN A 464 -9.92 -6.29 19.22
CA ASN A 464 -11.06 -5.49 18.74
C ASN A 464 -12.46 -5.93 19.21
N ASN A 465 -12.61 -6.58 20.37
CA ASN A 465 -13.92 -7.04 20.89
C ASN A 465 -14.73 -7.94 19.92
N LYS A 466 -14.10 -8.52 18.89
CA LYS A 466 -14.75 -9.38 17.89
C LYS A 466 -14.93 -10.84 18.38
N CYS A 467 -14.61 -11.13 19.63
CA CYS A 467 -14.86 -12.45 20.21
C CYS A 467 -16.33 -12.56 20.62
N GLU A 468 -16.86 -13.78 20.68
CA GLU A 468 -18.25 -14.12 21.00
C GLU A 468 -18.66 -13.72 22.44
N SER A 469 -18.71 -12.41 22.71
CA SER A 469 -18.90 -11.85 24.05
C SER A 469 -20.19 -12.36 24.70
N GLU A 470 -21.29 -12.47 23.94
CA GLU A 470 -22.55 -13.02 24.43
C GLU A 470 -22.42 -14.46 24.95
N LEU A 471 -21.70 -15.34 24.23
CA LEU A 471 -21.52 -16.73 24.67
C LEU A 471 -20.59 -16.84 25.88
N ILE A 472 -19.58 -15.96 26.00
CA ILE A 472 -18.70 -15.92 27.16
C ILE A 472 -19.46 -15.40 28.39
N CYS A 473 -20.28 -14.35 28.24
CA CYS A 473 -21.19 -13.87 29.29
C CYS A 473 -22.17 -14.98 29.73
N ASN A 474 -22.78 -15.69 28.78
CA ASN A 474 -23.66 -16.81 29.08
C ASN A 474 -22.92 -17.92 29.84
N LEU A 475 -21.69 -18.27 29.44
CA LEU A 475 -20.88 -19.22 30.19
C LEU A 475 -20.56 -18.74 31.60
N THR A 476 -20.28 -17.45 31.78
CA THR A 476 -20.03 -16.81 33.07
C THR A 476 -21.22 -16.99 34.02
N GLU A 477 -22.41 -16.58 33.57
CA GLU A 477 -23.64 -16.69 34.38
C GLU A 477 -23.99 -18.15 34.71
N GLU A 478 -23.77 -19.07 33.77
CA GLU A 478 -24.04 -20.49 33.99
C GLU A 478 -23.06 -21.12 34.99
N VAL A 479 -21.80 -20.69 34.97
CA VAL A 479 -20.80 -21.09 35.98
C VAL A 479 -21.14 -20.51 37.36
N LEU A 480 -21.60 -19.25 37.44
CA LEU A 480 -22.08 -18.67 38.69
C LEU A 480 -23.29 -19.43 39.24
N ALA A 481 -24.29 -19.70 38.42
CA ALA A 481 -25.47 -20.49 38.76
C ALA A 481 -25.10 -21.91 39.21
N PHE A 482 -24.13 -22.54 38.53
CA PHE A 482 -23.60 -23.84 38.89
C PHE A 482 -22.99 -23.87 40.30
N VAL A 483 -22.13 -22.91 40.66
CA VAL A 483 -21.54 -22.89 42.00
C VAL A 483 -22.58 -22.61 43.08
N LEU A 484 -23.58 -21.77 42.79
CA LEU A 484 -24.71 -21.58 43.71
C LEU A 484 -25.49 -22.88 43.93
N ARG A 485 -25.74 -23.68 42.88
CA ARG A 485 -26.36 -25.01 43.01
C ARG A 485 -25.51 -25.94 43.88
N LEU A 486 -24.19 -25.99 43.69
CA LEU A 486 -23.29 -26.78 44.55
C LEU A 486 -23.32 -26.30 46.01
N ALA A 487 -23.37 -24.99 46.24
CA ALA A 487 -23.42 -24.44 47.59
C ALA A 487 -24.65 -24.95 48.37
N THR A 488 -25.79 -25.22 47.71
CA THR A 488 -26.97 -25.78 48.40
C THR A 488 -26.73 -27.14 49.06
N MET A 489 -25.67 -27.86 48.70
CA MET A 489 -25.32 -29.16 49.30
C MET A 489 -24.71 -29.06 50.70
N PHE A 490 -24.30 -27.86 51.13
CA PHE A 490 -23.83 -27.62 52.49
C PHE A 490 -25.00 -27.25 53.42
N SER A 491 -25.02 -27.86 54.60
CA SER A 491 -26.06 -27.66 55.61
C SER A 491 -26.04 -26.26 56.21
N THR A 492 -24.86 -25.76 56.58
CA THR A 492 -24.73 -24.46 57.27
C THR A 492 -24.57 -23.30 56.29
N ARG A 493 -25.17 -22.15 56.61
CA ARG A 493 -25.03 -20.91 55.81
C ARG A 493 -23.58 -20.45 55.73
N LYS A 494 -22.83 -20.57 56.83
CA LYS A 494 -21.40 -20.29 56.90
C LYS A 494 -20.58 -21.13 55.91
N ASP A 495 -20.81 -22.44 55.85
CA ASP A 495 -20.07 -23.31 54.93
C ASP A 495 -20.38 -23.02 53.46
N ARG A 496 -21.64 -22.65 53.15
CA ARG A 496 -22.02 -22.19 51.81
C ARG A 496 -21.23 -20.96 51.39
N LEU A 497 -21.13 -19.98 52.28
CA LEU A 497 -20.43 -18.72 52.00
C LEU A 497 -18.91 -18.93 51.86
N ILE A 498 -18.30 -19.77 52.70
CA ILE A 498 -16.87 -20.12 52.58
C ILE A 498 -16.60 -20.76 51.20
N PHE A 499 -17.43 -21.73 50.79
CA PHE A 499 -17.29 -22.36 49.48
C PHE A 499 -17.43 -21.36 48.33
N LEU A 500 -18.44 -20.48 48.36
CA LEU A 500 -18.65 -19.47 47.31
C LEU A 500 -17.45 -18.51 47.20
N ILE A 501 -17.01 -17.96 48.33
CA ILE A 501 -15.86 -17.04 48.39
C ILE A 501 -14.61 -17.71 47.84
N ASN A 502 -14.31 -18.95 48.24
CA ASN A 502 -13.14 -19.68 47.76
C ASN A 502 -13.15 -19.86 46.23
N ASN A 503 -14.33 -20.16 45.65
CA ASN A 503 -14.47 -20.32 44.21
C ASN A 503 -14.33 -18.98 43.46
N TYR A 504 -14.97 -17.92 43.94
CA TYR A 504 -14.91 -16.61 43.31
C TYR A 504 -13.51 -15.98 43.39
N ASP A 505 -12.84 -16.12 44.54
CA ASP A 505 -11.45 -15.68 44.73
C ASP A 505 -10.49 -16.37 43.74
N LEU A 506 -10.62 -17.69 43.58
CA LEU A 506 -9.79 -18.44 42.63
C LEU A 506 -9.96 -17.91 41.19
N VAL A 507 -11.21 -17.71 40.76
CA VAL A 507 -11.50 -17.24 39.41
C VAL A 507 -10.95 -15.83 39.20
N LEU A 508 -11.21 -14.91 40.13
CA LEU A 508 -10.70 -13.54 40.03
C LEU A 508 -9.19 -13.49 39.98
N ARG A 509 -8.50 -14.27 40.81
CA ARG A 509 -7.05 -14.32 40.81
C ARG A 509 -6.48 -14.72 39.44
N ILE A 510 -7.06 -15.74 38.81
CA ILE A 510 -6.62 -16.22 37.49
C ILE A 510 -6.97 -15.20 36.39
N LEU A 511 -8.16 -14.58 36.44
CA LEU A 511 -8.57 -13.57 35.48
C LEU A 511 -7.67 -12.32 35.59
N MET A 512 -7.48 -11.79 36.79
CA MET A 512 -6.70 -10.58 37.04
C MET A 512 -5.18 -10.75 36.83
N GLU A 513 -4.66 -11.98 36.81
CA GLU A 513 -3.26 -12.23 36.46
C GLU A 513 -2.96 -11.91 34.98
N ARG A 514 -3.96 -12.04 34.09
CA ARG A 514 -3.77 -11.96 32.64
C ARG A 514 -4.54 -10.81 31.98
N VAL A 515 -5.71 -10.49 32.48
CA VAL A 515 -6.59 -9.45 31.94
C VAL A 515 -6.20 -8.10 32.53
N ARG A 516 -5.79 -7.15 31.69
CA ARG A 516 -5.32 -5.82 32.11
C ARG A 516 -6.45 -4.80 32.27
N ASP A 517 -7.52 -4.94 31.49
CA ASP A 517 -8.66 -4.02 31.48
C ASP A 517 -9.87 -4.58 32.25
N SER A 518 -10.79 -3.73 32.65
CA SER A 518 -12.05 -4.18 33.28
C SER A 518 -12.92 -4.87 32.22
N THR A 519 -13.27 -6.12 32.47
CA THR A 519 -14.18 -6.89 31.60
C THR A 519 -15.41 -7.32 32.38
N PHE A 520 -16.48 -7.63 31.66
CA PHE A 520 -17.73 -8.09 32.27
C PHE A 520 -17.50 -9.22 33.27
N GLU A 521 -16.68 -10.20 32.92
CA GLU A 521 -16.41 -11.36 33.76
C GLU A 521 -15.67 -10.97 35.04
N VAL A 522 -14.66 -10.10 34.93
CA VAL A 522 -13.90 -9.60 36.09
C VAL A 522 -14.82 -8.84 37.04
N ASP A 523 -15.65 -7.94 36.51
CA ASP A 523 -16.53 -7.11 37.33
C ASP A 523 -17.65 -7.93 37.96
N ARG A 524 -18.23 -8.89 37.22
CA ARG A 524 -19.25 -9.79 37.73
C ARG A 524 -18.75 -10.64 38.90
N PHE A 525 -17.56 -11.22 38.79
CA PHE A 525 -16.99 -12.00 39.90
C PHE A 525 -16.56 -11.11 41.08
N LYS A 526 -16.11 -9.86 40.85
CA LYS A 526 -15.81 -8.90 41.93
C LYS A 526 -17.07 -8.55 42.72
N GLU A 527 -18.18 -8.29 42.03
CA GLU A 527 -19.48 -8.00 42.64
C GLU A 527 -19.96 -9.15 43.52
N GLU A 528 -19.98 -10.39 42.98
CA GLU A 528 -20.40 -11.55 43.75
C GLU A 528 -19.45 -11.85 44.92
N LEU A 529 -18.13 -11.74 44.74
CA LEU A 529 -17.18 -11.90 45.84
C LEU A 529 -17.42 -10.87 46.95
N SER A 530 -17.63 -9.60 46.59
CA SER A 530 -17.92 -8.53 47.55
C SER A 530 -19.23 -8.77 48.30
N ALA A 531 -20.29 -9.17 47.60
CA ALA A 531 -21.58 -9.50 48.19
C ALA A 531 -21.48 -10.66 49.19
N ARG A 532 -20.84 -11.79 48.80
CA ARG A 532 -20.69 -12.95 49.70
C ARG A 532 -19.72 -12.71 50.84
N SER A 533 -18.72 -11.85 50.64
CA SER A 533 -17.81 -11.42 51.70
C SER A 533 -18.56 -10.67 52.80
N LYS A 534 -19.46 -9.74 52.42
CA LYS A 534 -20.33 -9.05 53.39
C LYS A 534 -21.27 -10.02 54.10
N ASP A 535 -21.98 -10.87 53.35
CA ASP A 535 -22.87 -11.89 53.92
C ASP A 535 -22.14 -12.81 54.93
N TYR A 536 -20.89 -13.20 54.62
CA TYR A 536 -20.08 -14.06 55.48
C TYR A 536 -19.64 -13.35 56.75
N VAL A 537 -19.17 -12.11 56.61
CA VAL A 537 -18.75 -11.29 57.74
C VAL A 537 -19.92 -11.07 58.70
N ASP A 538 -21.11 -10.74 58.19
CA ASP A 538 -22.31 -10.59 59.01
C ASP A 538 -22.66 -11.88 59.75
N GLU A 539 -22.60 -13.03 59.08
CA GLU A 539 -22.84 -14.34 59.71
C GLU A 539 -21.85 -14.64 60.84
N VAL A 540 -20.55 -14.39 60.61
CA VAL A 540 -19.50 -14.62 61.61
C VAL A 540 -19.66 -13.67 62.80
N LEU A 541 -19.91 -12.39 62.54
CA LEU A 541 -20.12 -11.40 63.60
C LEU A 541 -21.37 -11.71 64.41
N HIS A 542 -22.45 -12.20 63.79
CA HIS A 542 -23.69 -12.53 64.49
C HIS A 542 -23.51 -13.65 65.53
N VAL A 543 -22.59 -14.60 65.30
CA VAL A 543 -22.30 -15.67 66.28
C VAL A 543 -21.76 -15.12 67.60
N TYR A 544 -20.93 -14.07 67.55
CA TYR A 544 -20.26 -13.51 68.74
C TYR A 544 -20.93 -12.24 69.26
N PHE A 545 -21.55 -11.45 68.38
CA PHE A 545 -22.07 -10.11 68.65
C PHE A 545 -23.56 -9.95 68.24
N GLY A 546 -24.27 -11.03 67.94
CA GLY A 546 -25.67 -10.99 67.46
C GLY A 546 -26.60 -10.16 68.34
N GLY A 547 -26.52 -10.31 69.67
CA GLY A 547 -27.35 -9.51 70.59
C GLY A 547 -27.09 -8.00 70.52
N MET A 548 -25.86 -7.57 70.21
CA MET A 548 -25.52 -6.16 69.96
C MET A 548 -26.09 -5.70 68.62
N MET A 549 -25.94 -6.51 67.57
CA MET A 549 -26.42 -6.20 66.22
C MET A 549 -27.95 -6.12 66.16
N GLU A 550 -28.66 -7.05 66.79
CA GLU A 550 -30.11 -7.04 66.93
C GLU A 550 -30.60 -5.79 67.67
N PHE A 551 -29.93 -5.40 68.76
CA PHE A 551 -30.28 -4.19 69.51
C PHE A 551 -30.09 -2.91 68.67
N VAL A 552 -28.98 -2.81 67.93
CA VAL A 552 -28.75 -1.68 67.01
C VAL A 552 -29.87 -1.63 65.96
N THR A 553 -30.23 -2.78 65.41
CA THR A 553 -31.29 -2.89 64.40
C THR A 553 -32.67 -2.54 64.98
N ASP A 554 -32.98 -2.98 66.20
CA ASP A 554 -34.22 -2.62 66.90
C ASP A 554 -34.29 -1.10 67.15
N ALA A 555 -33.19 -0.48 67.60
CA ALA A 555 -33.08 0.95 67.85
C ALA A 555 -33.24 1.78 66.57
N GLU A 556 -32.60 1.37 65.47
CA GLU A 556 -32.68 2.05 64.17
C GLU A 556 -34.07 1.95 63.54
N ASN A 557 -34.79 0.86 63.79
CA ASN A 557 -36.17 0.66 63.31
C ASN A 557 -37.23 1.33 64.20
N GLY A 558 -36.82 2.11 65.22
CA GLY A 558 -37.74 2.82 66.12
C GLY A 558 -38.54 1.90 67.03
N ARG A 559 -38.07 0.66 67.28
CA ARG A 559 -38.68 -0.23 68.27
C ARG A 559 -38.30 0.24 69.68
N ASP A 560 -39.19 0.00 70.63
CA ASP A 560 -38.96 0.39 72.02
C ASP A 560 -37.73 -0.34 72.58
N THR A 561 -36.67 0.42 72.82
CA THR A 561 -35.37 -0.04 73.32
C THR A 561 -35.09 0.47 74.74
N ASP A 562 -36.05 1.12 75.38
CA ASP A 562 -35.92 1.78 76.70
C ASP A 562 -35.89 0.80 77.89
N VAL A 563 -35.74 -0.50 77.63
CA VAL A 563 -35.50 -1.50 78.67
C VAL A 563 -34.06 -1.37 79.17
N GLU A 564 -33.84 -0.54 80.20
CA GLU A 564 -32.52 -0.29 80.82
C GLU A 564 -31.77 -1.59 81.18
N SER A 565 -32.49 -2.63 81.62
CA SER A 565 -31.90 -3.93 81.98
C SER A 565 -31.32 -4.69 80.77
N ARG A 566 -31.96 -4.59 79.59
CA ARG A 566 -31.47 -5.19 78.32
C ARG A 566 -30.23 -4.46 77.83
N GLN A 567 -30.23 -3.12 77.88
CA GLN A 567 -29.09 -2.29 77.51
C GLN A 567 -27.86 -2.57 78.40
N LEU A 568 -28.08 -2.62 79.72
CA LEU A 568 -27.03 -2.89 80.71
C LEU A 568 -26.45 -4.31 80.55
N GLY A 569 -27.31 -5.30 80.30
CA GLY A 569 -26.90 -6.68 80.06
C GLY A 569 -26.03 -6.83 78.82
N LEU A 570 -26.39 -6.18 77.71
CA LEU A 570 -25.63 -6.18 76.47
C LEU A 570 -24.29 -5.45 76.61
N ALA A 571 -24.26 -4.28 77.27
CA ALA A 571 -23.03 -3.52 77.49
C ALA A 571 -22.02 -4.29 78.38
N LYS A 572 -22.50 -4.95 79.44
CA LYS A 572 -21.65 -5.79 80.30
C LYS A 572 -21.13 -7.03 79.57
N THR A 573 -22.00 -7.70 78.82
CA THR A 573 -21.62 -8.90 78.05
C THR A 573 -20.60 -8.57 76.98
N PHE A 574 -20.79 -7.47 76.23
CA PHE A 574 -19.81 -7.03 75.25
C PHE A 574 -18.46 -6.74 75.91
N THR A 575 -18.45 -6.00 77.03
CA THR A 575 -17.22 -5.60 77.73
C THR A 575 -16.42 -6.79 78.26
N SER A 576 -17.09 -7.88 78.66
CA SER A 576 -16.41 -9.09 79.16
C SER A 576 -15.93 -10.04 78.07
N THR A 577 -16.58 -10.09 76.89
CA THR A 577 -16.29 -11.10 75.87
C THR A 577 -15.57 -10.59 74.62
N TRP A 578 -15.63 -9.29 74.30
CA TRP A 578 -15.18 -8.74 73.01
C TRP A 578 -13.76 -9.17 72.62
N LYS A 579 -12.81 -9.17 73.56
CA LYS A 579 -11.41 -9.53 73.28
C LYS A 579 -11.25 -11.01 72.92
N MET A 580 -11.90 -11.91 73.65
CA MET A 580 -11.90 -13.34 73.32
C MET A 580 -12.62 -13.59 71.99
N SER A 581 -13.72 -12.89 71.74
CA SER A 581 -14.45 -12.98 70.48
C SER A 581 -13.60 -12.56 69.27
N LEU A 582 -12.77 -11.51 69.39
CA LEU A 582 -11.81 -11.13 68.34
C LEU A 582 -10.77 -12.23 68.06
N GLU A 583 -10.24 -12.87 69.11
CA GLU A 583 -9.29 -13.98 68.99
C GLU A 583 -9.91 -15.19 68.28
N GLU A 584 -11.14 -15.55 68.66
CA GLU A 584 -11.86 -16.68 68.06
C GLU A 584 -12.27 -16.39 66.60
N ILE A 585 -12.72 -15.17 66.28
CA ILE A 585 -12.99 -14.76 64.89
C ILE A 585 -11.74 -14.91 64.02
N ASN A 586 -10.56 -14.50 64.53
CA ASN A 586 -9.31 -14.64 63.80
C ASN A 586 -8.94 -16.13 63.57
N LYS A 587 -9.11 -16.99 64.58
CA LYS A 587 -8.88 -18.44 64.47
C LYS A 587 -9.88 -19.13 63.53
N ASP A 588 -11.06 -18.56 63.35
CA ASP A 588 -12.12 -19.13 62.53
C ASP A 588 -12.00 -18.70 61.06
N ILE A 589 -11.70 -17.43 60.80
CA ILE A 589 -11.59 -16.88 59.45
C ILE A 589 -10.33 -17.38 58.74
N LEU A 590 -9.14 -17.20 59.31
CA LEU A 590 -7.88 -17.46 58.57
C LEU A 590 -7.74 -18.91 58.05
N PRO A 591 -8.03 -19.97 58.83
CA PRO A 591 -7.90 -21.35 58.35
C PRO A 591 -9.00 -21.76 57.37
N SER A 592 -10.11 -21.03 57.31
CA SER A 592 -11.26 -21.34 56.44
C SER A 592 -11.01 -21.01 54.97
N PHE A 593 -10.03 -20.14 54.68
CA PHE A 593 -9.71 -19.68 53.33
C PHE A 593 -8.31 -20.15 52.92
N PRO A 594 -8.14 -20.88 51.80
CA PRO A 594 -6.84 -21.31 51.30
C PRO A 594 -5.91 -20.15 50.95
N ASN A 595 -6.47 -18.99 50.60
CA ASN A 595 -5.73 -17.79 50.27
C ASN A 595 -5.65 -16.85 51.49
N LEU A 596 -4.43 -16.61 51.97
CA LEU A 596 -4.18 -15.78 53.14
C LEU A 596 -4.55 -14.31 52.91
N THR A 597 -4.46 -13.80 51.68
CA THR A 597 -4.83 -12.39 51.40
C THR A 597 -6.34 -12.20 51.48
N THR A 598 -7.12 -13.17 51.01
CA THR A 598 -8.59 -13.20 51.13
C THR A 598 -9.01 -13.38 52.58
N GLY A 599 -8.37 -14.28 53.32
CA GLY A 599 -8.61 -14.42 54.76
C GLY A 599 -8.32 -13.13 55.52
N ALA A 600 -7.21 -12.45 55.21
CA ALA A 600 -6.84 -11.17 55.81
C ALA A 600 -7.82 -10.04 55.45
N SER A 601 -8.26 -9.96 54.19
CA SER A 601 -9.21 -8.93 53.74
C SER A 601 -10.59 -9.12 54.38
N LEU A 602 -11.07 -10.37 54.51
CA LEU A 602 -12.30 -10.70 55.21
C LEU A 602 -12.22 -10.38 56.70
N LEU A 603 -11.08 -10.67 57.33
CA LEU A 603 -10.85 -10.34 58.74
C LEU A 603 -10.87 -8.82 58.95
N GLN A 604 -10.23 -8.05 58.06
CA GLN A 604 -10.27 -6.59 58.10
C GLN A 604 -11.68 -6.03 57.85
N LEU A 605 -12.43 -6.64 56.92
CA LEU A 605 -13.83 -6.29 56.67
C LEU A 605 -14.68 -6.55 57.92
N ALA A 606 -14.50 -7.70 58.58
CA ALA A 606 -15.19 -8.04 59.83
C ALA A 606 -14.91 -7.04 60.94
N PHE A 607 -13.64 -6.66 61.13
CA PHE A 607 -13.29 -5.68 62.15
C PHE A 607 -13.79 -4.27 61.82
N SER A 608 -13.80 -3.87 60.54
CA SER A 608 -14.36 -2.59 60.12
C SER A 608 -15.86 -2.54 60.38
N GLN A 609 -16.58 -3.60 59.99
CA GLN A 609 -18.02 -3.71 60.22
C GLN A 609 -18.37 -3.79 61.71
N LEU A 610 -17.56 -4.48 62.52
CA LEU A 610 -17.70 -4.48 63.98
C LEU A 610 -17.54 -3.07 64.57
N ILE A 611 -16.56 -2.29 64.12
CA ILE A 611 -16.38 -0.90 64.55
C ILE A 611 -17.61 -0.06 64.20
N ASP A 612 -18.15 -0.21 62.99
CA ASP A 612 -19.36 0.49 62.55
C ASP A 612 -20.58 0.12 63.40
N TYR A 613 -20.77 -1.16 63.70
CA TYR A 613 -21.82 -1.61 64.61
C TYR A 613 -21.61 -1.11 66.04
N TYR A 614 -20.38 -1.10 66.53
CA TYR A 614 -20.04 -0.58 67.85
C TYR A 614 -20.36 0.92 67.97
N HIS A 615 -20.03 1.73 66.96
CA HIS A 615 -20.36 3.16 66.96
C HIS A 615 -21.87 3.39 66.97
N ARG A 616 -22.62 2.61 66.20
CA ARG A 616 -24.09 2.67 66.20
C ARG A 616 -24.67 2.21 67.54
N PHE A 617 -24.12 1.16 68.13
CA PHE A 617 -24.49 0.68 69.46
C PHE A 617 -24.25 1.74 70.54
N GLN A 618 -23.08 2.38 70.54
CA GLN A 618 -22.75 3.47 71.46
C GLN A 618 -23.69 4.68 71.30
N LYS A 619 -24.18 4.96 70.08
CA LYS A 619 -25.18 6.00 69.84
C LYS A 619 -26.55 5.63 70.40
N ALA A 620 -26.98 4.38 70.21
CA ALA A 620 -28.28 3.87 70.61
C ALA A 620 -28.45 3.64 72.13
N LEU A 621 -27.36 3.51 72.89
CA LEU A 621 -27.44 3.35 74.35
C LEU A 621 -27.83 4.65 75.09
N LEU A 622 -28.50 4.52 76.23
CA LEU A 622 -28.71 5.62 77.17
C LEU A 622 -27.38 6.05 77.83
N ALA A 623 -27.26 7.34 78.15
CA ALA A 623 -26.04 7.94 78.72
C ALA A 623 -25.38 7.16 79.89
N PRO A 624 -26.11 6.64 80.90
CA PRO A 624 -25.50 5.87 82.00
C PRO A 624 -24.88 4.54 81.55
N ASN A 625 -25.41 3.92 80.49
CA ASN A 625 -24.94 2.63 79.97
C ASN A 625 -23.72 2.78 79.05
N LYS A 626 -23.49 3.97 78.46
CA LYS A 626 -22.30 4.25 77.63
C LYS A 626 -20.99 4.18 78.42
N ALA A 627 -21.03 4.52 79.71
CA ALA A 627 -19.85 4.50 80.58
C ALA A 627 -19.30 3.09 80.86
N GLN A 628 -20.09 2.05 80.57
CA GLN A 628 -19.68 0.65 80.78
C GLN A 628 -18.96 0.06 79.58
N LEU A 629 -18.95 0.73 78.43
CA LEU A 629 -18.27 0.23 77.23
C LEU A 629 -16.76 0.50 77.25
N PRO A 630 -15.94 -0.39 76.68
CA PRO A 630 -14.52 -0.14 76.48
C PRO A 630 -14.32 1.07 75.59
N ASN A 631 -13.28 1.87 75.82
CA ASN A 631 -12.93 2.97 74.93
C ASN A 631 -12.60 2.41 73.52
N ILE A 632 -13.19 3.01 72.48
CA ILE A 632 -13.00 2.61 71.07
C ILE A 632 -11.51 2.54 70.68
N HIS A 633 -10.66 3.41 71.23
CA HIS A 633 -9.22 3.36 70.97
C HIS A 633 -8.57 2.07 71.45
N VAL A 634 -9.05 1.48 72.56
CA VAL A 634 -8.56 0.19 73.06
C VAL A 634 -8.96 -0.94 72.11
N ILE A 635 -10.20 -0.92 71.60
CA ILE A 635 -10.69 -1.88 70.61
C ILE A 635 -9.88 -1.76 69.31
N MET A 636 -9.62 -0.53 68.83
CA MET A 636 -8.81 -0.28 67.64
C MET A 636 -7.35 -0.73 67.79
N ILE A 637 -6.74 -0.54 68.96
CA ILE A 637 -5.37 -1.03 69.24
C ILE A 637 -5.34 -2.56 69.19
N GLU A 638 -6.35 -3.22 69.74
CA GLU A 638 -6.43 -4.69 69.72
C GLU A 638 -6.65 -5.21 68.30
N ILE A 639 -7.56 -4.62 67.52
CA ILE A 639 -7.81 -4.94 66.11
C ILE A 639 -6.53 -4.79 65.27
N LYS A 640 -5.72 -3.75 65.54
CA LYS A 640 -4.45 -3.53 64.83
C LYS A 640 -3.45 -4.68 65.00
N LYS A 641 -3.52 -5.48 66.08
CA LYS A 641 -2.64 -6.65 66.28
C LYS A 641 -2.89 -7.77 65.26
N TYR A 642 -4.10 -7.82 64.71
CA TYR A 642 -4.51 -8.82 63.71
C TYR A 642 -4.37 -8.32 62.27
N LYS A 643 -3.87 -7.10 62.07
CA LYS A 643 -3.57 -6.58 60.75
C LYS A 643 -2.33 -7.28 60.24
N THR A 644 -2.52 -8.34 59.46
CA THR A 644 -1.43 -9.07 58.82
C THR A 644 -0.81 -8.20 57.72
N ASN A 645 0.51 -8.06 57.76
CA ASN A 645 1.31 -7.45 56.69
C ASN A 645 1.62 -8.55 55.67
N TYR A 646 0.75 -8.78 54.69
CA TYR A 646 1.03 -9.66 53.54
C TYR A 646 0.83 -8.91 52.24
#